data_AF-A0A3N7CBK8-F1
#
_entry.id   AF-A0A3N7CBK8-F1
#
_cell.length_a   1.000
_cell.length_b   1.000
_cell.length_c   1.000
_cell.angle_alpha   90.00
_cell.angle_beta   90.00
_cell.angle_gamma   90.00
#
_symmetry.space_group_name_H-M   'P 1'
#
loop_
_entity.id
_entity.type
_entity.pdbx_description
1 polymer ?
#
loop_
_entity_poly.entity_id
_entity_poly.type
_entity_poly.pdbx_seq_one_letter_code
_entity_poly.pdbx_strand_id
1 'polypeptide(L)'
;MPVFFLRSRSRPYAAAPADVRAVWHERFATLATAVTIGAVLVGCGGSGGSGGVPFLPAPPPATPETPAPLPHAANRAVGGTVTGLKGSGLVLQNNAGDDLAVAGDGPIRFATPLADGAAYAVTVKTAPAAPSQRCVVGNATGTVNGAAIDNVQVVCSDVVAASLCPDVLDPAITYTGGAASGEYVKVKFDSAAMKYEMTFVESPVPTSSGQRNDTRAGLTISGDFEHPTGTALAMPSVRQDRCAIVLKNGGTPGGMYTVAINPQAPPVLFVGHGLVVGGIPGATVQHDGLEFSGGLFLAAVPPRTFDSYPFIGFSHTVTDFTQVAGTYNELGFRVTPEGTPSQSDSGAHWFGWEPQAIQASQTFNADGSCTPDASQYSCFSTGAPWKLRRNADGSPDGVFTSGANPDLRYPAVGVEVFQFLVRPSLAHGIMIVGKVGDQLVPVIVRVGHINDGQGIVLAHMVDDQAGFSLLAPATNITQAVLAGRYVGTNSASVCGVVMSPGQSSRSSPVNGQMIFPSAGACTDGSASSDAAVNNGAMSFQGGSATLLNPFTSAPSSDLALDFTQARPGLVSVTANRSFLSGGTPVFKAGDTGVMVKVGPVYGLLMNGVNQQFTTYDPVNNVSKVNPFLSIGFFAE
;
A
#
# COMPACT_ATOMS: atom_id res chain seq x y z
N MET A 1 -52.53 -37.94 22.66
CA MET A 1 -52.71 -38.57 23.99
C MET A 1 -51.41 -38.41 24.78
N PRO A 2 -51.44 -38.11 26.09
CA PRO A 2 -51.77 -36.83 26.77
C PRO A 2 -50.52 -35.93 26.96
N VAL A 3 -50.57 -34.63 26.65
CA VAL A 3 -50.73 -33.45 27.56
C VAL A 3 -49.98 -33.53 28.89
N PHE A 4 -48.91 -32.73 29.03
CA PHE A 4 -48.43 -32.20 30.30
C PHE A 4 -48.05 -30.71 30.15
N PHE A 5 -48.84 -29.85 30.79
CA PHE A 5 -48.60 -28.42 30.98
C PHE A 5 -47.77 -28.25 32.27
N LEU A 6 -46.66 -27.52 32.21
CA LEU A 6 -46.01 -26.97 33.40
C LEU A 6 -46.01 -25.45 33.34
N ARG A 7 -46.80 -24.88 34.26
CA ARG A 7 -47.02 -23.46 34.51
C ARG A 7 -46.28 -23.15 35.82
N SER A 8 -45.28 -22.27 35.82
CA SER A 8 -44.78 -21.65 37.05
C SER A 8 -44.45 -20.18 36.79
N ARG A 9 -45.42 -19.32 37.12
CA ARG A 9 -45.35 -18.33 38.21
C ARG A 9 -44.36 -17.19 37.95
N SER A 10 -44.94 -16.14 37.37
CA SER A 10 -44.54 -14.75 37.55
C SER A 10 -44.54 -14.36 39.03
N ARG A 11 -43.47 -13.70 39.47
CA ARG A 11 -43.54 -12.66 40.51
C ARG A 11 -42.72 -11.45 40.05
N PRO A 12 -43.28 -10.24 40.19
CA PRO A 12 -42.60 -8.99 39.84
C PRO A 12 -41.68 -8.60 41.00
N TYR A 13 -40.53 -8.01 40.70
CA TYR A 13 -39.79 -7.21 41.68
C TYR A 13 -39.85 -5.74 41.29
N ALA A 14 -40.15 -4.97 42.32
CA ALA A 14 -40.64 -3.61 42.29
C ALA A 14 -39.59 -2.58 41.88
N ALA A 15 -40.07 -1.50 41.27
CA ALA A 15 -39.38 -0.24 41.11
C ALA A 15 -39.48 0.61 42.39
N ALA A 16 -38.42 1.38 42.68
CA ALA A 16 -38.36 2.75 43.25
C ALA A 16 -37.02 2.97 44.01
N PRO A 17 -36.60 4.21 44.33
CA PRO A 17 -36.51 5.40 43.47
C PRO A 17 -35.19 6.21 43.66
N ALA A 18 -35.00 7.18 42.76
CA ALA A 18 -34.46 8.54 42.90
C ALA A 18 -33.29 8.94 43.85
N ASP A 19 -32.47 9.82 43.28
CA ASP A 19 -31.76 10.98 43.86
C ASP A 19 -30.49 10.75 44.71
N VAL A 20 -29.34 11.12 44.12
CA VAL A 20 -28.42 12.09 44.73
C VAL A 20 -27.94 13.08 43.66
N ARG A 21 -28.38 14.33 43.84
CA ARG A 21 -27.87 15.54 43.19
C ARG A 21 -26.54 15.97 43.82
N ALA A 22 -25.61 16.44 42.99
CA ALA A 22 -24.62 17.47 43.33
C ALA A 22 -24.35 18.23 42.01
N VAL A 23 -24.94 19.39 41.74
CA VAL A 23 -24.72 20.73 42.34
C VAL A 23 -23.24 21.07 42.44
N TRP A 24 -22.73 21.77 41.41
CA TRP A 24 -21.76 22.84 41.59
C TRP A 24 -22.19 24.06 40.78
N HIS A 25 -22.10 25.21 41.44
CA HIS A 25 -22.72 26.49 41.12
C HIS A 25 -22.06 27.23 39.95
N GLU A 26 -22.91 27.88 39.14
CA GLU A 26 -22.60 29.13 38.44
C GLU A 26 -22.26 30.27 39.42
N ARG A 27 -21.34 31.18 39.08
CA ARG A 27 -21.63 32.56 38.62
C ARG A 27 -20.45 33.54 38.74
N PHE A 28 -20.56 34.56 37.89
CA PHE A 28 -19.89 35.87 37.84
C PHE A 28 -18.53 35.93 37.10
N ALA A 29 -18.24 36.92 36.26
CA ALA A 29 -19.02 37.95 35.57
C ALA A 29 -18.10 38.62 34.54
N THR A 30 -18.73 39.16 33.51
CA THR A 30 -18.27 40.09 32.48
C THR A 30 -17.35 41.21 32.98
N LEU A 31 -16.31 41.58 32.19
CA LEU A 31 -16.05 42.97 31.78
C LEU A 31 -14.91 43.07 30.76
N ALA A 32 -15.20 43.82 29.69
CA ALA A 32 -14.28 44.29 28.68
C ALA A 32 -13.37 45.42 29.21
N THR A 33 -12.16 45.58 28.66
CA THR A 33 -11.67 46.86 28.12
C THR A 33 -10.27 46.73 27.51
N ALA A 34 -10.07 47.51 26.43
CA ALA A 34 -8.82 47.72 25.72
C ALA A 34 -7.86 48.63 26.50
N VAL A 35 -6.54 48.48 26.29
CA VAL A 35 -5.55 49.54 26.54
C VAL A 35 -4.43 49.48 25.50
N THR A 36 -4.21 50.63 24.88
CA THR A 36 -3.16 51.03 23.95
C THR A 36 -2.05 51.84 24.66
N ILE A 37 -0.86 51.86 24.04
CA ILE A 37 0.22 52.86 24.09
C ILE A 37 1.12 52.93 25.35
N GLY A 38 2.44 52.97 25.11
CA GLY A 38 3.43 53.45 26.07
C GLY A 38 4.87 53.37 25.58
N ALA A 39 5.26 54.25 24.65
CA ALA A 39 6.66 54.56 24.37
C ALA A 39 7.22 55.49 25.46
N VAL A 40 8.46 55.26 25.93
CA VAL A 40 9.19 56.18 26.80
C VAL A 40 10.58 56.43 26.23
N LEU A 41 10.78 57.66 25.76
CA LEU A 41 12.04 58.39 25.72
C LEU A 41 12.16 59.19 27.03
N VAL A 42 13.39 59.40 27.51
CA VAL A 42 13.98 60.70 27.89
C VAL A 42 15.29 60.47 28.67
N GLY A 43 16.31 61.26 28.31
CA GLY A 43 17.55 61.43 29.06
C GLY A 43 18.43 62.52 28.45
N CYS A 44 17.95 63.76 28.53
CA CYS A 44 18.66 64.98 28.15
C CYS A 44 19.62 65.41 29.28
N GLY A 45 20.81 65.90 28.92
CA GLY A 45 21.71 66.59 29.84
C GLY A 45 22.63 67.54 29.07
N GLY A 46 22.41 68.84 29.20
CA GLY A 46 23.28 69.89 28.68
C GLY A 46 23.55 70.98 29.73
N SER A 47 24.76 71.55 29.69
CA SER A 47 25.17 72.91 30.11
C SER A 47 26.69 72.99 29.83
N GLY A 48 27.33 74.00 29.24
CA GLY A 48 27.11 75.44 29.17
C GLY A 48 28.34 76.15 29.79
N GLY A 49 29.10 76.95 29.03
CA GLY A 49 30.13 77.84 29.61
C GLY A 49 31.36 78.14 28.74
N SER A 50 31.52 79.42 28.40
CA SER A 50 32.47 80.10 27.51
C SER A 50 33.89 80.31 28.07
N GLY A 51 34.91 80.48 27.20
CA GLY A 51 36.18 81.11 27.61
C GLY A 51 37.36 81.00 26.62
N GLY A 52 37.58 82.07 25.84
CA GLY A 52 38.87 82.67 25.43
C GLY A 52 40.12 81.85 25.05
N VAL A 53 40.51 81.98 23.77
CA VAL A 53 41.85 82.08 23.11
C VAL A 53 43.14 82.00 23.99
N PRO A 54 44.26 81.41 23.51
CA PRO A 54 45.13 82.09 22.55
C PRO A 54 45.74 81.23 21.41
N PHE A 55 46.04 81.96 20.33
CA PHE A 55 46.83 81.62 19.15
C PHE A 55 48.20 81.01 19.45
N LEU A 56 48.62 79.98 18.67
CA LEU A 56 50.01 79.69 18.26
C LEU A 56 50.03 78.91 16.92
N PRO A 57 51.13 78.93 16.15
CA PRO A 57 51.13 79.24 14.71
C PRO A 57 51.04 78.03 13.76
N ALA A 58 50.60 78.31 12.53
CA ALA A 58 50.56 77.38 11.41
C ALA A 58 51.95 76.90 10.95
N PRO A 59 52.13 75.60 10.64
CA PRO A 59 53.28 75.10 9.88
C PRO A 59 53.10 75.31 8.36
N PRO A 60 54.20 75.30 7.57
CA PRO A 60 54.26 75.86 6.21
C PRO A 60 53.53 74.99 5.18
N PRO A 61 53.21 75.53 3.98
CA PRO A 61 52.56 74.75 2.93
C PRO A 61 53.49 73.64 2.44
N ALA A 62 53.04 72.39 2.57
CA ALA A 62 53.67 71.27 1.90
C ALA A 62 53.48 71.41 0.38
N THR A 63 54.55 71.15 -0.35
CA THR A 63 54.64 71.14 -1.81
C THR A 63 53.63 70.18 -2.44
N PRO A 64 53.17 70.42 -3.68
CA PRO A 64 52.27 69.50 -4.37
C PRO A 64 53.00 68.18 -4.64
N GLU A 65 52.67 67.12 -3.91
CA GLU A 65 53.03 65.76 -4.31
C GLU A 65 52.10 65.33 -5.44
N THR A 66 52.72 64.92 -6.54
CA THR A 66 52.07 64.26 -7.67
C THR A 66 51.33 63.02 -7.16
N PRO A 67 50.02 62.85 -7.41
CA PRO A 67 49.31 61.66 -6.95
C PRO A 67 49.90 60.42 -7.65
N ALA A 68 50.32 59.44 -6.85
CA ALA A 68 50.65 58.11 -7.33
C ALA A 68 49.45 57.54 -8.11
N PRO A 69 49.68 56.81 -9.23
CA PRO A 69 48.58 56.23 -9.98
C PRO A 69 47.82 55.25 -9.07
N LEU A 70 46.50 55.43 -8.98
CA LEU A 70 45.61 54.50 -8.30
C LEU A 70 45.87 53.08 -8.83
N PRO A 71 45.95 52.04 -7.98
CA PRO A 71 46.06 50.68 -8.46
C PRO A 71 44.83 50.41 -9.35
N HIS A 72 45.07 50.12 -10.63
CA HIS A 72 44.03 49.59 -11.50
C HIS A 72 43.50 48.34 -10.82
N ALA A 73 42.21 48.32 -10.47
CA ALA A 73 41.53 47.12 -10.04
C ALA A 73 41.78 46.06 -11.12
N ALA A 74 42.64 45.10 -10.81
CA ALA A 74 43.06 44.12 -11.79
C ALA A 74 41.91 43.14 -11.95
N ASN A 75 41.22 43.18 -13.09
CA ASN A 75 40.17 42.22 -13.37
C ASN A 75 40.79 40.82 -13.55
N ARG A 76 40.25 39.85 -12.82
CA ARG A 76 40.69 38.45 -12.80
C ARG A 76 39.61 37.57 -13.39
N ALA A 77 40.03 36.54 -14.13
CA ALA A 77 39.08 35.61 -14.71
C ALA A 77 38.65 34.55 -13.70
N VAL A 78 37.47 33.98 -13.95
CA VAL A 78 36.96 32.79 -13.29
C VAL A 78 36.93 31.66 -14.31
N GLY A 79 37.46 30.50 -13.91
CA GLY A 79 37.63 29.33 -14.75
C GLY A 79 37.84 28.09 -13.91
N GLY A 80 38.02 26.96 -14.58
CA GLY A 80 37.95 25.66 -13.95
C GLY A 80 38.12 24.51 -14.94
N THR A 81 37.70 23.32 -14.53
CA THR A 81 37.72 22.12 -15.38
C THR A 81 36.41 21.34 -15.28
N VAL A 82 35.97 20.80 -16.40
CA VAL A 82 34.82 19.88 -16.52
C VAL A 82 35.36 18.47 -16.77
N THR A 83 34.78 17.50 -16.06
CA THR A 83 35.11 16.07 -16.19
C THR A 83 33.85 15.21 -16.21
N GLY A 84 33.83 14.16 -17.02
CA GLY A 84 32.73 13.19 -17.09
C GLY A 84 31.53 13.63 -17.95
N LEU A 85 31.65 14.71 -18.71
CA LEU A 85 30.62 15.19 -19.62
C LEU A 85 30.56 14.32 -20.89
N LYS A 86 29.47 13.57 -21.01
CA LYS A 86 29.11 12.76 -22.19
C LYS A 86 27.88 13.32 -22.91
N GLY A 87 26.98 13.98 -22.17
CA GLY A 87 25.78 14.62 -22.70
C GLY A 87 26.06 15.97 -23.35
N SER A 88 25.09 16.48 -24.10
CA SER A 88 25.14 17.74 -24.82
C SER A 88 24.30 18.83 -24.15
N GLY A 89 24.63 20.10 -24.34
CA GLY A 89 23.80 21.22 -23.86
C GLY A 89 24.06 21.67 -22.41
N LEU A 90 25.18 21.29 -21.80
CA LEU A 90 25.60 21.86 -20.51
C LEU A 90 25.79 23.38 -20.64
N VAL A 91 25.13 24.14 -19.75
CA VAL A 91 25.36 25.57 -19.58
C VAL A 91 25.66 25.84 -18.11
N LEU A 92 26.84 26.40 -17.84
CA LEU A 92 27.22 26.92 -16.54
C LEU A 92 26.89 28.41 -16.48
N GLN A 93 26.66 28.95 -15.30
CA GLN A 93 26.36 30.36 -15.10
C GLN A 93 27.16 30.89 -13.91
N ASN A 94 27.86 32.00 -14.09
CA ASN A 94 28.50 32.73 -13.00
C ASN A 94 27.68 33.98 -12.64
N ASN A 95 27.46 34.21 -11.35
CA ASN A 95 26.79 35.38 -10.78
C ASN A 95 25.45 35.72 -11.44
N ALA A 96 24.69 34.70 -11.83
CA ALA A 96 23.38 34.81 -12.49
C ALA A 96 23.34 35.62 -13.82
N GLY A 97 24.50 35.86 -14.45
CA GLY A 97 24.56 36.74 -15.63
C GLY A 97 25.62 36.39 -16.68
N ASP A 98 26.62 35.58 -16.35
CA ASP A 98 27.67 35.16 -17.30
C ASP A 98 27.54 33.66 -17.61
N ASP A 99 26.83 33.36 -18.69
CA ASP A 99 26.55 32.00 -19.13
C ASP A 99 27.67 31.44 -20.01
N LEU A 100 28.07 30.21 -19.74
CA LEU A 100 29.10 29.49 -20.49
C LEU A 100 28.53 28.15 -20.97
N ALA A 101 28.39 28.01 -22.29
CA ALA A 101 28.09 26.72 -22.91
C ALA A 101 29.34 25.83 -22.92
N VAL A 102 29.20 24.58 -22.48
CA VAL A 102 30.29 23.60 -22.40
C VAL A 102 29.97 22.42 -23.30
N ALA A 103 30.87 22.15 -24.25
CA ALA A 103 30.65 21.12 -25.28
C ALA A 103 31.35 19.77 -24.98
N GLY A 104 32.23 19.72 -23.98
CA GLY A 104 32.97 18.52 -23.61
C GLY A 104 33.84 18.73 -22.38
N ASP A 105 34.52 17.66 -21.97
CA ASP A 105 35.51 17.71 -20.89
C ASP A 105 36.67 18.64 -21.23
N GLY A 106 37.22 19.30 -20.21
CA GLY A 106 38.36 20.19 -20.36
C GLY A 106 38.25 21.51 -19.59
N PRO A 107 39.19 22.44 -19.83
CA PRO A 107 39.21 23.71 -19.15
C PRO A 107 38.02 24.59 -19.56
N ILE A 108 37.47 25.32 -18.60
CA ILE A 108 36.41 26.32 -18.78
C ILE A 108 36.88 27.68 -18.31
N ARG A 109 36.34 28.74 -18.93
CA ARG A 109 36.62 30.13 -18.55
C ARG A 109 35.42 31.01 -18.87
N PHE A 110 34.95 31.73 -17.87
CA PHE A 110 33.87 32.71 -17.99
C PHE A 110 34.35 33.96 -18.72
N ALA A 111 33.47 34.59 -19.50
CA ALA A 111 33.82 35.69 -20.38
C ALA A 111 34.03 37.01 -19.63
N THR A 112 33.28 37.22 -18.54
CA THR A 112 33.31 38.43 -17.73
C THR A 112 34.37 38.29 -16.63
N PRO A 113 35.49 39.02 -16.72
CA PRO A 113 36.46 39.04 -15.64
C PRO A 113 35.92 39.90 -14.48
N LEU A 114 36.21 39.50 -13.25
CA LEU A 114 35.74 40.13 -12.03
C LEU A 114 36.85 40.97 -11.40
N ALA A 115 36.52 42.14 -10.86
CA ALA A 115 37.48 42.97 -10.14
C ALA A 115 38.04 42.24 -8.91
N ASP A 116 39.25 42.61 -8.49
CA ASP A 116 39.81 42.12 -7.22
C ASP A 116 38.89 42.50 -6.05
N GLY A 117 38.61 41.54 -5.17
CA GLY A 117 37.61 41.67 -4.09
C GLY A 117 36.16 41.36 -4.49
N ALA A 118 35.84 41.12 -5.77
CA ALA A 118 34.51 40.71 -6.19
C ALA A 118 34.23 39.22 -5.91
N ALA A 119 32.97 38.90 -5.59
CA ALA A 119 32.53 37.52 -5.40
C ALA A 119 32.17 36.83 -6.73
N TYR A 120 32.36 35.52 -6.78
CA TYR A 120 31.88 34.66 -7.86
C TYR A 120 30.95 33.57 -7.32
N ALA A 121 30.01 33.11 -8.14
CA ALA A 121 29.04 32.08 -7.82
C ALA A 121 28.64 31.32 -9.10
N VAL A 122 29.25 30.16 -9.30
CA VAL A 122 29.07 29.28 -10.45
C VAL A 122 27.99 28.23 -10.17
N THR A 123 26.99 28.17 -11.03
CA THR A 123 25.89 27.19 -10.98
C THR A 123 25.73 26.47 -12.31
N VAL A 124 25.02 25.33 -12.30
CA VAL A 124 24.54 24.69 -13.54
C VAL A 124 23.21 25.35 -13.91
N LYS A 125 23.18 26.07 -15.03
CA LYS A 125 21.96 26.68 -15.58
C LYS A 125 21.16 25.68 -16.40
N THR A 126 21.83 24.92 -17.26
CA THR A 126 21.23 23.88 -18.08
C THR A 126 22.03 22.59 -17.91
N ALA A 127 21.37 21.50 -17.52
CA ALA A 127 22.01 20.19 -17.40
C ALA A 127 22.20 19.52 -18.78
N PRO A 128 23.19 18.63 -18.95
CA PRO A 128 23.40 17.92 -20.21
C PRO A 128 22.27 16.93 -20.51
N ALA A 129 21.93 16.82 -21.79
CA ALA A 129 20.97 15.87 -22.34
C ALA A 129 21.60 15.00 -23.44
N ALA A 130 21.07 13.78 -23.63
CA ALA A 130 21.51 12.81 -24.64
C ALA A 130 23.02 12.45 -24.60
N PRO A 131 23.49 11.66 -23.60
CA PRO A 131 22.74 11.10 -22.47
C PRO A 131 22.44 12.12 -21.37
N SER A 132 21.38 11.87 -20.58
CA SER A 132 21.07 12.70 -19.41
C SER A 132 22.15 12.52 -18.35
N GLN A 133 22.68 13.64 -17.85
CA GLN A 133 23.71 13.64 -16.81
C GLN A 133 23.41 14.67 -15.74
N ARG A 134 23.92 14.44 -14.53
CA ARG A 134 23.90 15.41 -13.44
C ARG A 134 25.31 15.94 -13.27
N CYS A 135 25.47 17.26 -13.33
CA CYS A 135 26.74 17.92 -13.08
C CYS A 135 26.71 18.64 -11.72
N VAL A 136 27.77 18.48 -10.93
CA VAL A 136 27.96 19.13 -9.63
C VAL A 136 29.17 20.05 -9.72
N VAL A 137 29.04 21.27 -9.18
CA VAL A 137 30.11 22.27 -9.16
C VAL A 137 30.76 22.30 -7.78
N GLY A 138 32.03 21.92 -7.69
CA GLY A 138 32.92 22.14 -6.57
C GLY A 138 33.66 23.48 -6.68
N ASN A 139 34.03 24.05 -5.53
CA ASN A 139 34.56 25.43 -5.43
C ASN A 139 33.66 26.46 -6.13
N ALA A 140 32.34 26.25 -6.08
CA ALA A 140 31.34 26.99 -6.82
C ALA A 140 31.28 28.49 -6.45
N THR A 141 31.69 28.86 -5.24
CA THR A 141 31.60 30.23 -4.74
C THR A 141 32.90 30.68 -4.09
N GLY A 142 33.22 31.97 -4.19
CA GLY A 142 34.39 32.55 -3.51
C GLY A 142 34.58 34.02 -3.84
N THR A 143 35.74 34.55 -3.49
CA THR A 143 36.13 35.96 -3.76
C THR A 143 37.45 35.99 -4.49
N VAL A 144 37.55 36.86 -5.51
CA VAL A 144 38.81 37.13 -6.20
C VAL A 144 39.78 37.82 -5.24
N ASN A 145 40.97 37.26 -5.06
CA ASN A 145 42.01 37.83 -4.19
C ASN A 145 43.39 37.72 -4.83
N GLY A 146 43.80 38.76 -5.54
CA GLY A 146 45.12 38.92 -6.15
C GLY A 146 45.37 38.08 -7.41
N ALA A 147 44.65 36.97 -7.62
CA ALA A 147 44.87 36.01 -8.71
C ALA A 147 43.57 35.59 -9.43
N ALA A 148 43.71 34.98 -10.61
CA ALA A 148 42.60 34.34 -11.32
C ALA A 148 42.11 33.10 -10.56
N ILE A 149 40.81 32.82 -10.63
CA ILE A 149 40.20 31.61 -10.10
C ILE A 149 40.21 30.58 -11.22
N ASP A 150 40.95 29.48 -11.05
CA ASP A 150 41.10 28.41 -12.04
C ASP A 150 40.76 27.02 -11.48
N ASN A 151 40.24 26.97 -10.25
CA ASN A 151 40.01 25.74 -9.48
C ASN A 151 38.52 25.37 -9.35
N VAL A 152 37.62 25.98 -10.12
CA VAL A 152 36.21 25.53 -10.18
C VAL A 152 36.19 24.14 -10.80
N GLN A 153 35.60 23.17 -10.11
CA GLN A 153 35.57 21.78 -10.57
C GLN A 153 34.14 21.39 -10.93
N VAL A 154 33.89 20.99 -12.17
CA VAL A 154 32.58 20.49 -12.60
C VAL A 154 32.70 19.00 -12.88
N VAL A 155 31.97 18.20 -12.10
CA VAL A 155 31.94 16.74 -12.27
C VAL A 155 30.56 16.34 -12.75
N CYS A 156 30.50 15.77 -13.95
CA CYS A 156 29.28 15.22 -14.54
C CYS A 156 29.27 13.70 -14.40
N SER A 157 28.13 13.16 -13.99
CA SER A 157 27.89 11.73 -13.89
C SER A 157 26.60 11.36 -14.60
N ASP A 158 26.57 10.18 -15.21
CA ASP A 158 25.37 9.66 -15.87
C ASP A 158 24.20 9.59 -14.88
N VAL A 159 23.04 10.13 -15.30
CA VAL A 159 21.80 9.82 -14.60
C VAL A 159 21.34 8.48 -15.16
N VAL A 160 21.73 7.40 -14.48
CA VAL A 160 21.12 6.11 -14.74
C VAL A 160 19.67 6.24 -14.29
N ALA A 161 18.73 6.31 -15.24
CA ALA A 161 17.33 6.13 -14.91
C ALA A 161 17.23 4.83 -14.12
N ALA A 162 16.71 4.87 -12.89
CA ALA A 162 16.57 3.68 -12.08
C ALA A 162 15.87 2.61 -12.92
N SER A 163 16.48 1.44 -13.07
CA SER A 163 15.85 0.37 -13.84
C SER A 163 14.57 -0.04 -13.13
N LEU A 164 13.44 0.06 -13.83
CA LEU A 164 12.12 -0.32 -13.29
C LEU A 164 12.10 -1.80 -12.87
N CYS A 165 12.76 -2.64 -13.67
CA CYS A 165 12.85 -4.07 -13.50
C CYS A 165 14.18 -4.60 -14.05
N PRO A 166 14.59 -5.83 -13.67
CA PRO A 166 15.74 -6.50 -14.29
C PRO A 166 15.59 -6.61 -15.81
N ASP A 167 16.70 -6.52 -16.56
CA ASP A 167 16.69 -6.72 -18.02
C ASP A 167 16.46 -8.20 -18.39
N VAL A 168 16.87 -9.11 -17.51
CA VAL A 168 16.72 -10.56 -17.64
C VAL A 168 16.20 -11.10 -16.32
N LEU A 169 15.15 -11.93 -16.37
CA LEU A 169 14.66 -12.67 -15.23
C LEU A 169 15.40 -14.00 -15.16
N ASP A 170 16.20 -14.16 -14.11
CA ASP A 170 17.02 -15.33 -13.84
C ASP A 170 16.17 -16.41 -13.14
N PRO A 171 16.10 -17.64 -13.68
CA PRO A 171 15.37 -18.75 -13.06
C PRO A 171 15.92 -19.16 -11.68
N ALA A 172 17.11 -18.71 -11.28
CA ALA A 172 17.63 -18.91 -9.92
C ALA A 172 16.90 -18.03 -8.88
N ILE A 173 16.27 -16.93 -9.30
CA ILE A 173 15.56 -16.02 -8.40
C ILE A 173 14.13 -16.52 -8.17
N THR A 174 13.82 -16.81 -6.91
CA THR A 174 12.47 -17.20 -6.50
C THR A 174 11.76 -16.02 -5.84
N TYR A 175 10.63 -15.62 -6.40
CA TYR A 175 9.72 -14.67 -5.79
C TYR A 175 8.78 -15.42 -4.84
N THR A 176 8.90 -15.14 -3.55
CA THR A 176 8.10 -15.74 -2.48
C THR A 176 6.96 -14.80 -2.13
N GLY A 177 5.71 -15.27 -2.24
CA GLY A 177 4.56 -14.39 -2.19
C GLY A 177 3.26 -15.04 -1.80
N GLY A 178 2.20 -14.26 -1.85
CA GLY A 178 0.88 -14.61 -1.37
C GLY A 178 -0.22 -14.12 -2.29
N ALA A 179 -1.31 -14.89 -2.39
CA ALA A 179 -2.45 -14.55 -3.21
C ALA A 179 -3.75 -14.41 -2.41
N ALA A 180 -4.69 -13.62 -2.94
CA ALA A 180 -6.00 -13.37 -2.32
C ALA A 180 -6.86 -14.63 -2.15
N SER A 181 -6.58 -15.68 -2.92
CA SER A 181 -7.15 -17.02 -2.79
C SER A 181 -6.72 -17.75 -1.51
N GLY A 182 -5.86 -17.15 -0.68
CA GLY A 182 -5.32 -17.81 0.50
C GLY A 182 -4.15 -18.72 0.19
N GLU A 183 -3.49 -18.52 -0.96
CA GLU A 183 -2.38 -19.37 -1.42
C GLU A 183 -1.03 -18.74 -1.05
N TYR A 184 -0.13 -19.56 -0.51
CA TYR A 184 1.28 -19.25 -0.36
C TYR A 184 2.05 -19.80 -1.56
N VAL A 185 2.62 -18.92 -2.38
CA VAL A 185 3.10 -19.25 -3.72
C VAL A 185 4.54 -18.80 -3.92
N LYS A 186 5.33 -19.63 -4.60
CA LYS A 186 6.67 -19.30 -5.10
C LYS A 186 6.63 -19.24 -6.62
N VAL A 187 7.18 -18.18 -7.21
CA VAL A 187 7.20 -17.98 -8.67
C VAL A 187 8.63 -17.73 -9.14
N LYS A 188 9.00 -18.33 -10.27
CA LYS A 188 10.26 -18.09 -10.98
C LYS A 188 9.96 -17.78 -12.44
N PHE A 189 10.86 -17.04 -13.07
CA PHE A 189 10.79 -16.71 -14.48
C PHE A 189 12.14 -16.97 -15.13
N ASP A 190 12.11 -17.44 -16.37
CA ASP A 190 13.26 -17.61 -17.24
C ASP A 190 13.03 -16.78 -18.51
N SER A 191 13.69 -15.62 -18.60
CA SER A 191 13.61 -14.77 -19.79
C SER A 191 14.30 -15.36 -21.01
N ALA A 192 15.22 -16.31 -20.86
CA ALA A 192 15.87 -16.96 -22.00
C ALA A 192 14.96 -18.03 -22.61
N ALA A 193 14.23 -18.78 -21.78
CA ALA A 193 13.28 -19.78 -22.22
C ALA A 193 11.86 -19.24 -22.46
N MET A 194 11.56 -18.02 -22.00
CA MET A 194 10.20 -17.44 -21.93
C MET A 194 9.23 -18.32 -21.13
N LYS A 195 9.69 -18.84 -19.99
CA LYS A 195 8.94 -19.77 -19.14
C LYS A 195 8.78 -19.29 -17.71
N TYR A 196 7.67 -19.66 -17.10
CA TYR A 196 7.45 -19.49 -15.67
C TYR A 196 7.33 -20.86 -14.99
N GLU A 197 7.74 -20.88 -13.72
CA GLU A 197 7.47 -21.96 -12.78
C GLU A 197 6.72 -21.37 -11.58
N MET A 198 5.64 -22.01 -11.17
CA MET A 198 4.84 -21.58 -10.03
C MET A 198 4.54 -22.76 -9.13
N THR A 199 5.02 -22.68 -7.89
CA THR A 199 4.80 -23.68 -6.84
C THR A 199 3.78 -23.15 -5.85
N PHE A 200 2.67 -23.87 -5.70
CA PHE A 200 1.66 -23.61 -4.69
C PHE A 200 2.09 -24.32 -3.40
N VAL A 201 2.85 -23.64 -2.56
CA VAL A 201 3.42 -24.27 -1.36
C VAL A 201 2.33 -24.62 -0.36
N GLU A 202 1.35 -23.72 -0.19
CA GLU A 202 0.08 -24.01 0.48
C GLU A 202 -1.06 -23.42 -0.35
N SER A 203 -2.18 -24.14 -0.44
CA SER A 203 -3.34 -23.69 -1.21
C SER A 203 -4.62 -24.34 -0.71
N PRO A 204 -5.68 -23.55 -0.44
CA PRO A 204 -7.03 -24.06 -0.24
C PRO A 204 -7.80 -24.23 -1.57
N VAL A 205 -7.18 -23.86 -2.71
CA VAL A 205 -7.86 -23.90 -4.02
C VAL A 205 -7.85 -25.34 -4.55
N PRO A 206 -9.02 -25.92 -4.87
CA PRO A 206 -9.10 -27.28 -5.37
C PRO A 206 -8.50 -27.42 -6.77
N THR A 207 -7.98 -28.61 -7.08
CA THR A 207 -7.48 -28.95 -8.42
C THR A 207 -8.61 -29.16 -9.43
N SER A 208 -9.83 -29.43 -8.97
CA SER A 208 -11.04 -29.54 -9.79
C SER A 208 -12.29 -29.18 -9.00
N SER A 209 -13.32 -28.69 -9.69
CA SER A 209 -14.61 -28.34 -9.09
C SER A 209 -15.22 -29.54 -8.34
N GLY A 210 -15.81 -29.28 -7.16
CA GLY A 210 -16.43 -30.31 -6.32
C GLY A 210 -15.47 -31.01 -5.34
N GLN A 211 -14.15 -30.84 -5.52
CA GLN A 211 -13.15 -31.39 -4.61
C GLN A 211 -12.85 -30.45 -3.43
N ARG A 212 -12.42 -31.05 -2.31
CA ARG A 212 -12.03 -30.31 -1.09
C ARG A 212 -10.61 -30.64 -0.64
N ASN A 213 -10.25 -31.92 -0.67
CA ASN A 213 -8.97 -32.41 -0.13
C ASN A 213 -7.84 -32.37 -1.16
N ASP A 214 -8.18 -32.52 -2.45
CA ASP A 214 -7.21 -32.47 -3.55
C ASP A 214 -7.04 -31.01 -4.00
N THR A 215 -6.23 -30.27 -3.26
CA THR A 215 -5.91 -28.87 -3.54
C THR A 215 -4.62 -28.73 -4.35
N ARG A 216 -4.32 -27.50 -4.80
CA ARG A 216 -3.05 -27.21 -5.47
C ARG A 216 -1.82 -27.35 -4.56
N ALA A 217 -2.00 -27.54 -3.25
CA ALA A 217 -0.90 -27.56 -2.30
C ALA A 217 0.17 -28.61 -2.68
N GLY A 218 1.43 -28.18 -2.69
CA GLY A 218 2.58 -28.99 -3.09
C GLY A 218 2.78 -29.14 -4.60
N LEU A 219 1.86 -28.67 -5.44
CA LEU A 219 2.00 -28.75 -6.89
C LEU A 219 2.88 -27.62 -7.45
N THR A 220 3.65 -27.97 -8.47
CA THR A 220 4.39 -27.00 -9.29
C THR A 220 3.90 -27.08 -10.72
N ILE A 221 3.41 -25.95 -11.24
CA ILE A 221 3.06 -25.80 -12.66
C ILE A 221 4.18 -25.09 -13.41
N SER A 222 4.31 -25.41 -14.68
CA SER A 222 5.16 -24.67 -15.62
C SER A 222 4.33 -24.29 -16.85
N GLY A 223 4.63 -23.13 -17.41
CA GLY A 223 4.00 -22.64 -18.63
C GLY A 223 4.84 -21.57 -19.31
N ASP A 224 4.40 -21.14 -20.48
CA ASP A 224 5.04 -20.06 -21.21
C ASP A 224 4.53 -18.70 -20.71
N PHE A 225 5.33 -17.65 -20.89
CA PHE A 225 4.87 -16.27 -20.73
C PHE A 225 5.29 -15.41 -21.93
N GLU A 226 4.65 -14.27 -22.09
CA GLU A 226 5.07 -13.26 -23.06
C GLU A 226 5.07 -11.86 -22.46
N HIS A 227 5.85 -10.97 -23.05
CA HIS A 227 5.66 -9.53 -22.83
C HIS A 227 4.48 -9.05 -23.68
N PRO A 228 3.69 -8.07 -23.21
CA PRO A 228 2.46 -7.66 -23.89
C PRO A 228 2.69 -6.79 -25.14
N THR A 229 3.94 -6.62 -25.59
CA THR A 229 4.29 -5.78 -26.74
C THR A 229 3.50 -6.16 -28.00
N GLY A 230 2.83 -5.18 -28.59
CA GLY A 230 2.02 -5.37 -29.80
C GLY A 230 0.65 -6.03 -29.55
N THR A 231 0.25 -6.23 -28.29
CA THR A 231 -1.07 -6.75 -27.90
C THR A 231 -1.98 -5.62 -27.37
N ALA A 232 -3.25 -5.94 -27.08
CA ALA A 232 -4.16 -5.00 -26.41
C ALA A 232 -3.73 -4.67 -24.96
N LEU A 233 -2.80 -5.44 -24.39
CA LEU A 233 -2.24 -5.23 -23.05
C LEU A 233 -0.89 -4.50 -23.10
N ALA A 234 -0.47 -4.00 -24.27
CA ALA A 234 0.78 -3.25 -24.39
C ALA A 234 0.78 -2.05 -23.45
N MET A 235 1.89 -1.87 -22.77
CA MET A 235 2.13 -0.83 -21.78
C MET A 235 2.48 0.50 -22.48
N PRO A 236 2.32 1.64 -21.79
CA PRO A 236 2.61 2.97 -22.35
C PRO A 236 4.05 3.18 -22.84
N SER A 237 5.00 2.35 -22.38
CA SER A 237 6.39 2.40 -22.86
C SER A 237 7.00 1.00 -22.99
N VAL A 238 7.99 0.88 -23.89
CA VAL A 238 8.79 -0.34 -24.09
C VAL A 238 9.45 -0.81 -22.79
N ARG A 239 9.83 0.13 -21.92
CA ARG A 239 10.43 -0.21 -20.62
C ARG A 239 9.42 -0.87 -19.70
N GLN A 240 8.19 -0.36 -19.65
CA GLN A 240 7.10 -0.94 -18.86
C GLN A 240 6.64 -2.28 -19.43
N ASP A 241 6.61 -2.42 -20.77
CA ASP A 241 6.30 -3.68 -21.48
C ASP A 241 7.23 -4.81 -21.02
N ARG A 242 8.53 -4.54 -20.96
CA ARG A 242 9.52 -5.50 -20.50
C ARG A 242 9.31 -5.93 -19.05
N CYS A 243 8.73 -5.06 -18.22
CA CYS A 243 8.45 -5.35 -16.82
C CYS A 243 7.11 -6.06 -16.61
N ALA A 244 6.27 -6.17 -17.65
CA ALA A 244 4.99 -6.85 -17.61
C ALA A 244 5.10 -8.25 -18.24
N ILE A 245 4.51 -9.24 -17.56
CA ILE A 245 4.52 -10.65 -17.91
C ILE A 245 3.08 -11.12 -18.04
N VAL A 246 2.68 -11.54 -19.23
CA VAL A 246 1.37 -12.15 -19.48
C VAL A 246 1.53 -13.66 -19.44
N LEU A 247 0.90 -14.31 -18.46
CA LEU A 247 0.98 -15.76 -18.32
C LEU A 247 0.17 -16.46 -19.42
N LYS A 248 0.66 -17.62 -19.88
CA LYS A 248 -0.06 -18.57 -20.72
C LYS A 248 -0.42 -19.84 -19.93
N ASN A 249 -1.21 -20.71 -20.58
CA ASN A 249 -1.59 -22.00 -20.03
C ASN A 249 -0.36 -22.74 -19.47
N GLY A 250 -0.57 -23.46 -18.38
CA GLY A 250 0.48 -24.20 -17.70
C GLY A 250 -0.07 -25.48 -17.10
N GLY A 251 0.84 -26.31 -16.58
CA GLY A 251 0.44 -27.53 -15.90
C GLY A 251 1.60 -28.20 -15.20
N THR A 252 1.28 -29.18 -14.37
CA THR A 252 2.26 -30.02 -13.69
C THR A 252 2.95 -30.97 -14.68
N PRO A 253 4.20 -31.36 -14.43
CA PRO A 253 4.82 -32.49 -15.13
C PRO A 253 3.91 -33.73 -15.08
N GLY A 254 3.68 -34.37 -16.23
CA GLY A 254 2.79 -35.54 -16.33
C GLY A 254 1.29 -35.24 -16.38
N GLY A 255 0.87 -33.97 -16.35
CA GLY A 255 -0.52 -33.57 -16.63
C GLY A 255 -1.54 -33.83 -15.50
N MET A 256 -1.07 -34.04 -14.26
CA MET A 256 -1.95 -34.24 -13.09
C MET A 256 -2.85 -33.03 -12.82
N TYR A 257 -2.34 -31.83 -13.05
CA TYR A 257 -3.08 -30.58 -12.91
C TYR A 257 -2.71 -29.60 -14.03
N THR A 258 -3.71 -28.90 -14.56
CA THR A 258 -3.53 -27.88 -15.60
C THR A 258 -4.27 -26.61 -15.22
N VAL A 259 -3.69 -25.48 -15.61
CA VAL A 259 -4.34 -24.17 -15.54
C VAL A 259 -4.64 -23.69 -16.96
N ALA A 260 -5.92 -23.48 -17.23
CA ALA A 260 -6.38 -22.85 -18.46
C ALA A 260 -6.59 -21.36 -18.18
N ILE A 261 -5.85 -20.52 -18.91
CA ILE A 261 -5.92 -19.08 -18.79
C ILE A 261 -6.96 -18.55 -19.78
N ASN A 262 -7.87 -17.71 -19.27
CA ASN A 262 -8.81 -16.96 -20.09
C ASN A 262 -8.03 -15.95 -20.97
N PRO A 263 -8.01 -16.09 -22.30
CA PRO A 263 -7.24 -15.19 -23.17
C PRO A 263 -7.79 -13.76 -23.21
N GLN A 264 -9.02 -13.52 -22.78
CA GLN A 264 -9.62 -12.18 -22.69
C GLN A 264 -9.23 -11.45 -21.39
N ALA A 265 -8.83 -12.21 -20.36
CA ALA A 265 -8.48 -11.69 -19.05
C ALA A 265 -7.25 -12.44 -18.47
N PRO A 266 -6.12 -12.51 -19.20
CA PRO A 266 -4.99 -13.28 -18.73
C PRO A 266 -4.38 -12.64 -17.48
N PRO A 267 -3.88 -13.43 -16.52
CA PRO A 267 -3.07 -12.91 -15.43
C PRO A 267 -1.85 -12.16 -15.97
N VAL A 268 -1.70 -10.90 -15.55
CA VAL A 268 -0.53 -10.07 -15.83
C VAL A 268 0.24 -9.89 -14.53
N LEU A 269 1.55 -10.08 -14.57
CA LEU A 269 2.48 -9.89 -13.46
C LEU A 269 3.47 -8.78 -13.81
N PHE A 270 3.59 -7.80 -12.93
CA PHE A 270 4.53 -6.69 -13.04
C PHE A 270 5.72 -6.97 -12.12
N VAL A 271 6.92 -7.05 -12.69
CA VAL A 271 8.16 -7.26 -11.95
C VAL A 271 8.89 -5.94 -11.81
N GLY A 272 9.46 -5.67 -10.63
CA GLY A 272 10.27 -4.47 -10.42
C GLY A 272 10.77 -4.34 -9.00
N HIS A 273 11.96 -3.76 -8.82
CA HIS A 273 12.56 -3.50 -7.49
C HIS A 273 12.64 -4.73 -6.55
N GLY A 274 12.73 -5.95 -7.08
CA GLY A 274 12.72 -7.17 -6.27
C GLY A 274 11.32 -7.62 -5.82
N LEU A 275 10.27 -7.02 -6.38
CA LEU A 275 8.89 -7.47 -6.24
C LEU A 275 8.37 -8.05 -7.56
N VAL A 276 7.33 -8.86 -7.41
CA VAL A 276 6.37 -9.17 -8.46
C VAL A 276 4.97 -8.95 -7.89
N VAL A 277 4.08 -8.31 -8.64
CA VAL A 277 2.67 -8.11 -8.25
C VAL A 277 1.77 -8.27 -9.47
N GLY A 278 0.55 -8.73 -9.29
CA GLY A 278 -0.37 -8.94 -10.41
C GLY A 278 -1.39 -10.01 -10.11
N GLY A 279 -1.59 -10.94 -11.06
CA GLY A 279 -2.47 -12.09 -10.89
C GLY A 279 -1.76 -13.44 -11.02
N ILE A 280 -2.20 -14.43 -10.25
CA ILE A 280 -1.92 -15.85 -10.52
C ILE A 280 -3.15 -16.52 -11.16
N PRO A 281 -3.01 -17.68 -11.83
CA PRO A 281 -4.14 -18.36 -12.47
C PRO A 281 -5.28 -18.69 -11.49
N GLY A 282 -6.50 -18.31 -11.88
CA GLY A 282 -7.71 -18.58 -11.10
C GLY A 282 -8.20 -20.03 -11.22
N ALA A 283 -9.35 -20.33 -10.62
CA ALA A 283 -9.96 -21.66 -10.62
C ALA A 283 -11.48 -21.56 -10.59
N THR A 284 -12.16 -22.65 -10.92
CA THR A 284 -13.55 -22.85 -10.52
C THR A 284 -13.57 -23.55 -9.17
N VAL A 285 -14.25 -22.94 -8.19
CA VAL A 285 -14.39 -23.46 -6.84
C VAL A 285 -15.86 -23.72 -6.57
N GLN A 286 -16.15 -24.90 -6.04
CA GLN A 286 -17.50 -25.36 -5.74
C GLN A 286 -17.41 -26.55 -4.79
N HIS A 287 -18.37 -26.65 -3.89
CA HIS A 287 -18.58 -27.84 -3.08
C HIS A 287 -20.06 -28.00 -2.70
N ASP A 288 -20.61 -29.21 -2.83
CA ASP A 288 -22.04 -29.47 -2.57
C ASP A 288 -22.42 -29.40 -1.08
N GLY A 289 -21.44 -29.27 -0.19
CA GLY A 289 -21.64 -29.39 1.25
C GLY A 289 -21.80 -30.84 1.71
N LEU A 290 -22.04 -31.01 3.01
CA LEU A 290 -22.33 -32.29 3.64
C LEU A 290 -23.78 -32.29 4.13
N GLU A 291 -24.60 -33.24 3.67
CA GLU A 291 -25.97 -33.37 4.12
C GLU A 291 -26.01 -33.73 5.62
N PHE A 292 -26.59 -32.85 6.43
CA PHE A 292 -26.75 -33.04 7.87
C PHE A 292 -28.10 -33.69 8.20
N SER A 293 -29.20 -33.18 7.61
CA SER A 293 -30.55 -33.75 7.77
C SER A 293 -31.56 -33.12 6.81
N GLY A 294 -32.39 -33.94 6.15
CA GLY A 294 -33.58 -33.48 5.43
C GLY A 294 -33.31 -32.45 4.33
N GLY A 295 -32.21 -32.59 3.59
CA GLY A 295 -31.81 -31.64 2.55
C GLY A 295 -31.10 -30.37 3.05
N LEU A 296 -30.72 -30.29 4.33
CA LEU A 296 -29.83 -29.25 4.85
C LEU A 296 -28.37 -29.67 4.65
N PHE A 297 -27.60 -28.86 3.95
CA PHE A 297 -26.17 -29.08 3.68
C PHE A 297 -25.31 -28.11 4.51
N LEU A 298 -24.25 -28.62 5.14
CA LEU A 298 -23.23 -27.85 5.86
C LEU A 298 -22.03 -27.57 4.94
N ALA A 299 -21.39 -26.41 5.06
CA ALA A 299 -20.19 -26.06 4.28
C ALA A 299 -20.39 -26.07 2.76
N ALA A 300 -21.62 -25.85 2.28
CA ALA A 300 -21.89 -25.76 0.86
C ALA A 300 -21.26 -24.49 0.27
N VAL A 301 -20.46 -24.66 -0.78
CA VAL A 301 -19.80 -23.57 -1.51
C VAL A 301 -20.44 -23.48 -2.90
N PRO A 302 -21.25 -22.45 -3.18
CA PRO A 302 -21.83 -22.25 -4.50
C PRO A 302 -20.74 -22.18 -5.58
N PRO A 303 -20.98 -22.69 -6.80
CA PRO A 303 -19.99 -22.62 -7.86
C PRO A 303 -19.63 -21.19 -8.20
N ARG A 304 -18.33 -20.92 -8.35
CA ARG A 304 -17.82 -19.66 -8.87
C ARG A 304 -16.52 -19.85 -9.61
N THR A 305 -16.37 -19.14 -10.73
CA THR A 305 -15.15 -19.18 -11.54
C THR A 305 -14.38 -17.87 -11.42
N PHE A 306 -13.09 -17.99 -11.13
CA PHE A 306 -12.14 -16.89 -11.06
C PHE A 306 -11.18 -16.98 -12.24
N ASP A 307 -10.99 -15.88 -12.98
CA ASP A 307 -9.98 -15.81 -14.04
C ASP A 307 -8.57 -15.72 -13.45
N SER A 308 -8.41 -14.98 -12.35
CA SER A 308 -7.14 -14.79 -11.66
C SER A 308 -7.34 -14.42 -10.19
N TYR A 309 -6.30 -14.65 -9.39
CA TYR A 309 -6.24 -14.18 -8.01
C TYR A 309 -5.12 -13.14 -7.85
N PRO A 310 -5.40 -11.98 -7.20
CA PRO A 310 -4.39 -10.98 -6.89
C PRO A 310 -3.23 -11.57 -6.11
N PHE A 311 -2.00 -11.23 -6.49
CA PHE A 311 -0.78 -11.78 -5.95
C PHE A 311 0.29 -10.72 -5.77
N ILE A 312 1.10 -10.87 -4.73
CA ILE A 312 2.33 -10.11 -4.50
C ILE A 312 3.41 -11.05 -3.97
N GLY A 313 4.64 -10.92 -4.47
CA GLY A 313 5.79 -11.71 -4.05
C GLY A 313 7.09 -10.93 -4.09
N PHE A 314 8.08 -11.44 -3.38
CA PHE A 314 9.36 -10.76 -3.14
C PHE A 314 10.52 -11.71 -3.42
N SER A 315 11.58 -11.21 -4.05
CA SER A 315 12.81 -11.98 -4.30
C SER A 315 13.66 -12.17 -3.04
N HIS A 316 13.45 -11.34 -2.02
CA HIS A 316 14.13 -11.41 -0.74
C HIS A 316 13.13 -11.23 0.39
N THR A 317 13.23 -12.10 1.40
CA THR A 317 12.40 -12.02 2.62
C THR A 317 13.28 -12.10 3.86
N VAL A 318 12.75 -11.64 5.00
CA VAL A 318 13.45 -11.75 6.29
C VAL A 318 13.04 -13.02 7.04
N THR A 319 13.96 -13.55 7.84
CA THR A 319 13.77 -14.77 8.65
C THR A 319 13.78 -14.49 10.16
N ASP A 320 14.09 -13.26 10.55
CA ASP A 320 14.14 -12.81 11.94
C ASP A 320 12.92 -11.95 12.27
N PHE A 321 12.01 -12.50 13.07
CA PHE A 321 10.75 -11.83 13.40
C PHE A 321 10.97 -10.58 14.27
N THR A 322 12.12 -10.43 14.94
CA THR A 322 12.38 -9.24 15.75
C THR A 322 12.43 -7.97 14.91
N GLN A 323 12.70 -8.09 13.60
CA GLN A 323 12.67 -6.98 12.63
C GLN A 323 11.25 -6.57 12.23
N VAL A 324 10.23 -7.38 12.56
CA VAL A 324 8.81 -7.16 12.28
C VAL A 324 8.11 -6.50 13.46
N ALA A 325 8.77 -6.38 14.61
CA ALA A 325 8.18 -5.78 15.79
C ALA A 325 7.82 -4.30 15.54
N GLY A 326 6.57 -3.93 15.85
CA GLY A 326 6.08 -2.58 15.62
C GLY A 326 4.56 -2.50 15.51
N THR A 327 4.05 -1.27 15.43
CA THR A 327 2.63 -0.99 15.23
C THR A 327 2.32 -0.75 13.75
N TYR A 328 1.32 -1.46 13.24
CA TYR A 328 0.94 -1.45 11.84
C TYR A 328 -0.54 -1.09 11.67
N ASN A 329 -0.86 -0.45 10.55
CA ASN A 329 -2.19 -0.44 9.95
C ASN A 329 -2.27 -1.63 8.97
N GLU A 330 -3.26 -2.48 9.13
CA GLU A 330 -3.58 -3.58 8.22
C GLU A 330 -4.73 -3.17 7.30
N LEU A 331 -4.48 -3.17 5.99
CA LEU A 331 -5.52 -3.10 4.97
C LEU A 331 -5.59 -4.43 4.23
N GLY A 332 -6.76 -5.03 4.15
CA GLY A 332 -6.92 -6.34 3.54
C GLY A 332 -8.30 -6.63 2.99
N PHE A 333 -8.39 -7.78 2.33
CA PHE A 333 -9.59 -8.28 1.71
C PHE A 333 -9.69 -9.79 1.98
N ARG A 334 -10.87 -10.23 2.41
CA ARG A 334 -11.20 -11.64 2.63
C ARG A 334 -12.43 -12.02 1.85
N VAL A 335 -12.53 -13.31 1.60
CA VAL A 335 -13.75 -13.94 1.09
C VAL A 335 -14.08 -15.13 1.95
N THR A 336 -15.36 -15.27 2.29
CA THR A 336 -15.91 -16.48 2.90
C THR A 336 -16.70 -17.25 1.82
N PRO A 337 -16.18 -18.38 1.31
CA PRO A 337 -16.83 -19.17 0.26
C PRO A 337 -18.17 -19.79 0.67
N GLU A 338 -18.28 -20.32 1.89
CA GLU A 338 -19.48 -20.99 2.40
C GLU A 338 -20.72 -20.09 2.29
N GLY A 339 -21.79 -20.66 1.74
CA GLY A 339 -23.08 -20.01 1.65
C GLY A 339 -23.83 -19.97 2.97
N THR A 340 -24.61 -18.92 3.18
CA THR A 340 -25.57 -18.84 4.28
C THR A 340 -26.89 -18.23 3.78
N PRO A 341 -28.02 -18.50 4.45
CA PRO A 341 -29.29 -17.85 4.12
C PRO A 341 -29.30 -16.34 4.43
N SER A 342 -28.32 -15.81 5.19
CA SER A 342 -28.23 -14.38 5.55
C SER A 342 -27.82 -13.48 4.37
N GLN A 343 -27.30 -14.07 3.30
CA GLN A 343 -26.89 -13.37 2.07
C GLN A 343 -28.02 -13.31 1.02
N SER A 344 -29.25 -13.67 1.39
CA SER A 344 -30.41 -13.77 0.50
C SER A 344 -31.56 -12.87 0.97
N ASP A 345 -32.12 -12.10 0.03
CA ASP A 345 -33.35 -11.31 0.22
C ASP A 345 -34.57 -12.15 0.66
N SER A 346 -34.60 -13.45 0.31
CA SER A 346 -35.71 -14.36 0.64
C SER A 346 -35.42 -15.32 1.79
N GLY A 347 -34.16 -15.38 2.26
CA GLY A 347 -33.68 -16.37 3.23
C GLY A 347 -33.73 -17.82 2.74
N ALA A 348 -34.09 -18.05 1.47
CA ALA A 348 -34.31 -19.38 0.89
C ALA A 348 -33.11 -19.89 0.06
N HIS A 349 -32.21 -18.99 -0.35
CA HIS A 349 -31.04 -19.30 -1.16
C HIS A 349 -29.76 -19.01 -0.40
N TRP A 350 -28.72 -19.81 -0.64
CA TRP A 350 -27.42 -19.71 0.02
C TRP A 350 -26.44 -19.13 -0.98
N PHE A 351 -25.96 -17.90 -0.78
CA PHE A 351 -25.25 -17.15 -1.84
C PHE A 351 -23.72 -17.16 -1.76
N GLY A 352 -23.11 -17.51 -0.62
CA GLY A 352 -21.65 -17.72 -0.50
C GLY A 352 -20.81 -16.52 -0.91
N TRP A 353 -19.49 -16.72 -1.00
CA TRP A 353 -18.56 -15.73 -1.58
C TRP A 353 -18.71 -14.31 -1.02
N GLU A 354 -18.82 -14.20 0.29
CA GLU A 354 -18.98 -12.92 0.98
C GLU A 354 -17.64 -12.18 1.02
N PRO A 355 -17.55 -10.95 0.47
CA PRO A 355 -16.36 -10.14 0.58
C PRO A 355 -16.34 -9.39 1.92
N GLN A 356 -15.17 -9.36 2.57
CA GLN A 356 -14.98 -8.61 3.80
C GLN A 356 -13.72 -7.75 3.70
N ALA A 357 -13.83 -6.54 4.21
CA ALA A 357 -12.70 -5.65 4.37
C ALA A 357 -11.92 -6.00 5.64
N ILE A 358 -10.61 -5.76 5.62
CA ILE A 358 -9.81 -5.67 6.84
C ILE A 358 -9.30 -4.25 6.92
N GLN A 359 -9.70 -3.54 7.97
CA GLN A 359 -9.10 -2.27 8.35
C GLN A 359 -8.87 -2.32 9.85
N ALA A 360 -7.65 -2.67 10.25
CA ALA A 360 -7.29 -2.89 11.64
C ALA A 360 -5.96 -2.19 11.98
N SER A 361 -5.70 -1.97 13.27
CA SER A 361 -4.38 -1.56 13.75
C SER A 361 -3.89 -2.51 14.82
N GLN A 362 -2.67 -2.98 14.70
CA GLN A 362 -2.14 -4.01 15.60
C GLN A 362 -0.66 -3.82 15.84
N THR A 363 -0.20 -4.30 16.99
CA THR A 363 1.21 -4.28 17.35
C THR A 363 1.76 -5.69 17.37
N PHE A 364 2.77 -5.97 16.57
CA PHE A 364 3.54 -7.21 16.65
C PHE A 364 4.69 -7.03 17.63
N ASN A 365 4.83 -7.95 18.57
CA ASN A 365 5.93 -7.99 19.51
C ASN A 365 7.08 -8.84 18.94
N ALA A 366 8.29 -8.61 19.44
CA ALA A 366 9.49 -9.31 18.96
C ALA A 366 9.46 -10.83 19.17
N ASP A 367 8.62 -11.32 20.09
CA ASP A 367 8.40 -12.75 20.36
C ASP A 367 7.37 -13.41 19.43
N GLY A 368 6.83 -12.67 18.46
CA GLY A 368 5.78 -13.15 17.55
C GLY A 368 4.36 -12.91 18.05
N SER A 369 4.16 -12.52 19.32
CA SER A 369 2.82 -12.24 19.83
C SER A 369 2.25 -10.95 19.20
N CYS A 370 0.92 -10.83 19.23
CA CYS A 370 0.21 -9.67 18.68
C CYS A 370 -0.65 -9.03 19.75
N THR A 371 -0.54 -7.71 19.88
CA THR A 371 -1.36 -6.88 20.77
C THR A 371 -2.39 -6.11 19.94
N PRO A 372 -3.70 -6.35 20.16
CA PRO A 372 -4.74 -5.67 19.38
C PRO A 372 -4.82 -4.19 19.77
N ASP A 373 -5.25 -3.34 18.84
CA ASP A 373 -5.77 -2.01 19.21
C ASP A 373 -7.13 -2.12 19.89
N ALA A 374 -7.81 -0.98 20.08
CA ALA A 374 -9.16 -0.95 20.63
C ALA A 374 -10.23 -1.56 19.68
N SER A 375 -9.88 -1.92 18.44
CA SER A 375 -10.82 -2.56 17.51
C SER A 375 -10.95 -4.05 17.77
N GLN A 376 -12.11 -4.60 17.43
CA GLN A 376 -12.41 -6.02 17.60
C GLN A 376 -11.83 -6.93 16.49
N TYR A 377 -11.01 -6.39 15.58
CA TYR A 377 -10.52 -7.08 14.37
C TYR A 377 -9.01 -7.26 14.30
N SER A 378 -8.29 -6.64 15.22
CA SER A 378 -6.82 -6.69 15.30
C SER A 378 -6.32 -7.99 15.89
N CYS A 379 -5.18 -8.48 15.39
CA CYS A 379 -4.57 -9.74 15.79
C CYS A 379 -5.39 -11.00 15.50
N PHE A 380 -6.53 -10.87 14.82
CA PHE A 380 -7.35 -12.01 14.45
C PHE A 380 -6.79 -12.74 13.26
N SER A 381 -5.89 -12.15 12.47
CA SER A 381 -5.31 -12.74 11.26
C SER A 381 -4.69 -14.11 11.46
N THR A 382 -4.55 -14.61 12.72
CA THR A 382 -4.56 -16.04 13.16
C THR A 382 -4.16 -16.30 14.62
N GLY A 383 -3.77 -15.27 15.36
CA GLY A 383 -3.82 -15.16 16.82
C GLY A 383 -3.15 -16.21 17.72
N ALA A 384 -2.30 -17.08 17.19
CA ALA A 384 -1.16 -17.60 17.93
C ALA A 384 0.10 -16.79 17.57
N PRO A 385 1.14 -16.76 18.44
CA PRO A 385 2.39 -16.07 18.12
C PRO A 385 3.01 -16.57 16.81
N TRP A 386 3.45 -15.63 15.98
CA TRP A 386 4.12 -15.87 14.71
C TRP A 386 5.48 -16.53 14.91
N LYS A 387 5.78 -17.53 14.09
CA LYS A 387 7.05 -18.26 14.13
C LYS A 387 7.60 -18.44 12.72
N LEU A 388 8.93 -18.48 12.60
CA LEU A 388 9.59 -18.77 11.33
C LEU A 388 9.13 -20.14 10.82
N ARG A 389 8.53 -20.16 9.63
CA ARG A 389 8.17 -21.41 8.94
C ARG A 389 9.45 -22.10 8.49
N ARG A 390 9.46 -23.43 8.59
CA ARG A 390 10.57 -24.28 8.19
C ARG A 390 10.11 -25.26 7.13
N ASN A 391 10.99 -25.53 6.18
CA ASN A 391 10.82 -26.62 5.23
C ASN A 391 10.89 -27.97 5.95
N ALA A 392 10.51 -29.05 5.25
CA ALA A 392 10.56 -30.41 5.79
C ALA A 392 11.97 -30.84 6.26
N ASP A 393 13.02 -30.27 5.66
CA ASP A 393 14.43 -30.49 6.04
C ASP A 393 14.90 -29.62 7.23
N GLY A 394 14.02 -28.79 7.79
CA GLY A 394 14.31 -27.88 8.90
C GLY A 394 14.93 -26.54 8.49
N SER A 395 15.26 -26.34 7.21
CA SER A 395 15.78 -25.06 6.72
C SER A 395 14.72 -23.94 6.82
N PRO A 396 15.12 -22.67 7.02
CA PRO A 396 14.19 -21.53 6.97
C PRO A 396 13.46 -21.44 5.63
N ASP A 397 12.14 -21.27 5.67
CA ASP A 397 11.33 -21.10 4.46
C ASP A 397 11.15 -19.62 4.05
N GLY A 398 11.73 -18.69 4.82
CA GLY A 398 11.69 -17.25 4.49
C GLY A 398 10.32 -16.60 4.69
N VAL A 399 9.41 -17.23 5.42
CA VAL A 399 8.10 -16.67 5.82
C VAL A 399 7.80 -17.02 7.27
N PHE A 400 6.87 -16.32 7.88
CA PHE A 400 6.37 -16.65 9.21
C PHE A 400 4.99 -17.27 9.12
N THR A 401 4.72 -18.25 9.96
CA THR A 401 3.40 -18.83 10.13
C THR A 401 2.92 -18.58 11.54
N SER A 402 1.67 -18.22 11.65
CA SER A 402 0.94 -18.22 12.91
C SER A 402 0.43 -19.63 13.18
N GLY A 403 0.52 -20.07 14.43
CA GLY A 403 -0.15 -21.32 14.80
C GLY A 403 -1.68 -21.21 14.68
N ALA A 404 -2.34 -22.35 14.63
CA ALA A 404 -3.75 -22.47 14.94
C ALA A 404 -4.02 -21.98 16.38
N ASN A 405 -5.13 -21.25 16.59
CA ASN A 405 -5.60 -20.91 17.92
C ASN A 405 -6.99 -21.55 18.17
N PRO A 406 -7.10 -22.50 19.11
CA PRO A 406 -8.35 -23.20 19.40
C PRO A 406 -9.42 -22.30 20.05
N ASP A 407 -8.99 -21.23 20.72
CA ASP A 407 -9.85 -20.34 21.51
C ASP A 407 -10.32 -19.12 20.70
N LEU A 408 -9.69 -18.84 19.56
CA LEU A 408 -10.09 -17.75 18.68
C LEU A 408 -11.15 -18.21 17.70
N ARG A 409 -12.39 -17.84 18.00
CA ARG A 409 -13.41 -17.70 16.97
C ARG A 409 -13.07 -16.46 16.16
N TYR A 410 -12.96 -16.62 14.86
CA TYR A 410 -12.79 -15.49 13.98
C TYR A 410 -14.02 -14.59 14.05
N PRO A 411 -13.85 -13.27 14.13
CA PRO A 411 -14.98 -12.38 14.01
C PRO A 411 -15.62 -12.61 12.64
N ALA A 412 -16.82 -13.17 12.68
CA ALA A 412 -17.72 -13.27 11.55
C ALA A 412 -18.23 -11.86 11.25
N VAL A 413 -17.53 -11.10 10.40
CA VAL A 413 -17.95 -9.73 10.08
C VAL A 413 -18.87 -9.76 8.87
N GLY A 414 -20.16 -9.96 9.12
CA GLY A 414 -21.15 -9.93 8.05
C GLY A 414 -21.76 -11.27 7.69
N VAL A 415 -21.25 -12.38 8.25
CA VAL A 415 -21.80 -13.74 8.14
C VAL A 415 -22.37 -14.26 9.46
N GLU A 416 -23.40 -15.11 9.37
CA GLU A 416 -23.55 -16.23 10.30
C GLU A 416 -22.67 -17.38 9.78
N VAL A 417 -21.37 -17.42 10.10
CA VAL A 417 -20.57 -18.59 9.73
C VAL A 417 -21.08 -19.79 10.53
N PHE A 418 -21.44 -20.86 9.83
CA PHE A 418 -21.64 -22.18 10.45
C PHE A 418 -20.27 -22.80 10.77
N GLN A 419 -19.44 -22.06 11.53
CA GLN A 419 -18.18 -22.54 12.10
C GLN A 419 -18.50 -23.59 13.18
N PHE A 420 -18.73 -24.82 12.74
CA PHE A 420 -18.86 -25.99 13.59
C PHE A 420 -17.47 -26.43 14.05
N LEU A 421 -16.94 -25.74 15.06
CA LEU A 421 -15.69 -26.11 15.71
C LEU A 421 -15.96 -27.17 16.78
N VAL A 422 -16.15 -28.41 16.36
CA VAL A 422 -16.08 -29.55 17.30
C VAL A 422 -14.61 -29.89 17.63
N ARG A 423 -13.68 -29.41 16.78
CA ARG A 423 -12.23 -29.41 16.97
C ARG A 423 -11.65 -28.01 16.68
N PRO A 424 -10.44 -27.68 17.18
CA PRO A 424 -9.74 -26.43 16.86
C PRO A 424 -9.57 -26.18 15.36
N SER A 425 -9.63 -24.91 14.95
CA SER A 425 -9.33 -24.53 13.57
C SER A 425 -7.87 -24.84 13.22
N LEU A 426 -7.61 -25.36 12.01
CA LEU A 426 -6.26 -25.44 11.42
C LEU A 426 -6.00 -24.34 10.39
N ALA A 427 -6.95 -23.43 10.17
CA ALA A 427 -6.70 -22.24 9.39
C ALA A 427 -5.60 -21.42 10.06
N HIS A 428 -4.69 -20.91 9.24
CA HIS A 428 -3.49 -20.25 9.71
C HIS A 428 -3.07 -19.15 8.75
N GLY A 429 -2.13 -18.34 9.20
CA GLY A 429 -1.66 -17.16 8.52
C GLY A 429 -0.25 -17.41 8.05
N ILE A 430 0.08 -16.88 6.87
CA ILE A 430 1.43 -16.83 6.34
C ILE A 430 1.77 -15.36 6.18
N MET A 431 2.75 -14.89 6.96
CA MET A 431 3.29 -13.54 6.85
C MET A 431 4.57 -13.59 6.03
N ILE A 432 4.51 -13.00 4.84
CA ILE A 432 5.65 -12.79 3.95
C ILE A 432 6.17 -11.37 4.19
N VAL A 433 7.39 -11.25 4.68
CA VAL A 433 8.01 -9.93 4.92
C VAL A 433 9.11 -9.71 3.91
N GLY A 434 8.74 -9.03 2.82
CA GLY A 434 9.64 -8.71 1.72
C GLY A 434 10.63 -7.60 2.08
N LYS A 435 11.89 -7.74 1.67
CA LYS A 435 12.88 -6.68 1.74
C LYS A 435 12.99 -5.97 0.39
N VAL A 436 12.59 -4.71 0.35
CA VAL A 436 12.64 -3.87 -0.85
C VAL A 436 13.52 -2.67 -0.57
N GLY A 437 14.77 -2.71 -1.07
CA GLY A 437 15.80 -1.79 -0.63
C GLY A 437 16.02 -1.91 0.88
N ASP A 438 15.91 -0.79 1.60
CA ASP A 438 16.03 -0.74 3.06
C ASP A 438 14.68 -0.84 3.79
N GLN A 439 13.60 -1.15 3.08
CA GLN A 439 12.25 -1.16 3.61
C GLN A 439 11.72 -2.60 3.73
N LEU A 440 11.01 -2.87 4.83
CA LEU A 440 10.30 -4.13 5.04
C LEU A 440 8.84 -3.96 4.66
N VAL A 441 8.34 -4.84 3.81
CA VAL A 441 6.95 -4.85 3.32
C VAL A 441 6.30 -6.16 3.79
N PRO A 442 5.56 -6.14 4.91
CA PRO A 442 4.85 -7.32 5.39
C PRO A 442 3.50 -7.47 4.68
N VAL A 443 3.24 -8.66 4.17
CA VAL A 443 1.97 -9.11 3.61
C VAL A 443 1.52 -10.33 4.39
N ILE A 444 0.25 -10.41 4.76
CA ILE A 444 -0.34 -11.61 5.37
C ILE A 444 -1.26 -12.26 4.35
N VAL A 445 -1.15 -13.58 4.24
CA VAL A 445 -2.13 -14.45 3.58
C VAL A 445 -2.82 -15.29 4.65
N ARG A 446 -4.13 -15.46 4.53
CA ARG A 446 -4.87 -16.43 5.33
C ARG A 446 -5.15 -17.67 4.50
N VAL A 447 -4.68 -18.81 5.00
CA VAL A 447 -4.95 -20.12 4.43
C VAL A 447 -6.16 -20.71 5.15
N GLY A 448 -7.28 -20.84 4.44
CA GLY A 448 -8.49 -21.50 4.96
C GLY A 448 -8.29 -23.01 5.13
N HIS A 449 -9.14 -23.64 5.94
CA HIS A 449 -9.10 -25.08 6.19
C HIS A 449 -10.51 -25.66 6.33
N ILE A 450 -10.76 -26.77 5.65
CA ILE A 450 -11.99 -27.55 5.78
C ILE A 450 -11.59 -29.00 6.08
N ASN A 451 -12.22 -29.59 7.09
CA ASN A 451 -12.15 -31.02 7.41
C ASN A 451 -13.57 -31.59 7.44
N ASP A 452 -13.82 -32.55 6.57
CA ASP A 452 -15.11 -33.19 6.39
C ASP A 452 -15.37 -34.36 7.34
N GLY A 453 -14.54 -34.56 8.36
CA GLY A 453 -14.75 -35.57 9.41
C GLY A 453 -15.00 -36.99 8.90
N GLN A 454 -14.74 -37.27 7.62
CA GLN A 454 -15.09 -38.51 6.92
C GLN A 454 -16.55 -38.96 7.14
N GLY A 455 -17.50 -38.00 7.15
CA GLY A 455 -18.92 -38.27 7.37
C GLY A 455 -19.36 -38.35 8.84
N ILE A 456 -18.44 -38.15 9.80
CA ILE A 456 -18.76 -38.04 11.21
C ILE A 456 -19.05 -36.57 11.53
N VAL A 457 -20.32 -36.26 11.81
CA VAL A 457 -20.81 -34.90 12.13
C VAL A 457 -19.98 -34.19 13.20
N LEU A 458 -19.55 -34.93 14.23
CA LEU A 458 -18.76 -34.41 15.35
C LEU A 458 -17.26 -34.29 15.06
N ALA A 459 -16.80 -34.66 13.87
CA ALA A 459 -15.40 -34.52 13.45
C ALA A 459 -15.21 -33.43 12.39
N HIS A 460 -16.27 -32.74 11.98
CA HIS A 460 -16.20 -31.65 11.02
C HIS A 460 -15.56 -30.40 11.62
N MET A 461 -14.87 -29.66 10.76
CA MET A 461 -14.33 -28.33 11.05
C MET A 461 -14.35 -27.53 9.75
N VAL A 462 -14.92 -26.33 9.79
CA VAL A 462 -15.02 -25.44 8.61
C VAL A 462 -14.48 -24.08 9.01
N ASP A 463 -13.40 -23.67 8.38
CA ASP A 463 -12.83 -22.33 8.45
C ASP A 463 -12.24 -21.95 7.10
N ASP A 464 -13.11 -21.80 6.12
CA ASP A 464 -12.79 -21.72 4.69
C ASP A 464 -12.43 -20.31 4.20
N GLN A 465 -12.42 -19.29 5.07
CA GLN A 465 -12.13 -17.93 4.62
C GLN A 465 -10.70 -17.82 4.08
N ALA A 466 -10.59 -17.20 2.92
CA ALA A 466 -9.34 -16.89 2.27
C ALA A 466 -9.17 -15.37 2.18
N GLY A 467 -7.94 -14.90 2.07
CA GLY A 467 -7.70 -13.48 1.89
C GLY A 467 -6.25 -13.12 2.06
N PHE A 468 -5.97 -11.85 1.81
CA PHE A 468 -4.65 -11.28 1.96
C PHE A 468 -4.73 -9.82 2.42
N SER A 469 -3.66 -9.36 3.06
CA SER A 469 -3.57 -8.01 3.59
C SER A 469 -2.16 -7.46 3.50
N LEU A 470 -2.07 -6.14 3.39
CA LEU A 470 -0.85 -5.36 3.47
C LEU A 470 -0.75 -4.74 4.85
N LEU A 471 0.41 -4.85 5.48
CA LEU A 471 0.74 -4.16 6.71
C LEU A 471 1.62 -2.96 6.40
N ALA A 472 1.24 -1.80 6.92
CA ALA A 472 2.02 -0.58 6.81
C ALA A 472 2.30 -0.01 8.19
N PRO A 473 3.54 0.43 8.49
CA PRO A 473 3.84 1.07 9.77
C PRO A 473 2.87 2.22 10.07
N ALA A 474 2.48 2.37 11.33
CA ALA A 474 1.64 3.47 11.80
C ALA A 474 2.44 4.78 11.91
N THR A 475 3.01 5.23 10.79
CA THR A 475 3.84 6.43 10.66
C THR A 475 3.15 7.44 9.76
N ASN A 476 3.23 8.73 10.10
CA ASN A 476 2.58 9.79 9.32
C ASN A 476 2.97 9.75 7.84
N ILE A 477 1.97 9.82 6.97
CA ILE A 477 2.16 9.87 5.52
C ILE A 477 2.04 11.32 5.06
N THR A 478 2.98 11.79 4.26
CA THR A 478 2.93 13.12 3.64
C THR A 478 2.68 13.00 2.14
N GLN A 479 2.21 14.09 1.52
CA GLN A 479 2.00 14.16 0.08
C GLN A 479 3.27 13.79 -0.72
N ALA A 480 4.44 14.23 -0.25
CA ALA A 480 5.71 13.99 -0.92
C ALA A 480 6.10 12.51 -0.96
N VAL A 481 5.74 11.73 0.07
CA VAL A 481 6.09 10.29 0.17
C VAL A 481 5.19 9.42 -0.71
N LEU A 482 3.99 9.91 -1.06
CA LEU A 482 3.10 9.19 -1.97
C LEU A 482 3.37 9.50 -3.44
N ALA A 483 3.97 10.64 -3.76
CA ALA A 483 4.12 11.14 -5.12
C ALA A 483 4.75 10.10 -6.07
N GLY A 484 4.19 10.00 -7.27
CA GLY A 484 4.64 9.08 -8.31
C GLY A 484 3.53 8.17 -8.84
N ARG A 485 3.92 7.27 -9.72
CA ARG A 485 3.05 6.31 -10.39
C ARG A 485 3.34 4.91 -9.88
N TYR A 486 2.28 4.13 -9.75
CA TYR A 486 2.31 2.80 -9.17
C TYR A 486 1.54 1.84 -10.06
N VAL A 487 1.98 0.59 -10.07
CA VAL A 487 1.30 -0.52 -10.76
C VAL A 487 1.16 -1.71 -9.81
N GLY A 488 0.11 -2.50 -9.99
CA GLY A 488 -0.15 -3.67 -9.17
C GLY A 488 -1.47 -4.36 -9.46
N THR A 489 -2.14 -4.78 -8.40
CA THR A 489 -3.28 -5.69 -8.45
C THR A 489 -4.39 -5.21 -7.51
N ASN A 490 -5.60 -5.71 -7.71
CA ASN A 490 -6.73 -5.35 -6.86
C ASN A 490 -7.78 -6.46 -6.75
N SER A 491 -8.69 -6.31 -5.80
CA SER A 491 -9.71 -7.31 -5.50
C SER A 491 -10.83 -7.42 -6.53
N ALA A 492 -10.87 -6.61 -7.60
CA ALA A 492 -11.99 -6.65 -8.57
C ALA A 492 -12.08 -7.99 -9.33
N SER A 493 -10.95 -8.68 -9.53
CA SER A 493 -10.92 -10.04 -10.10
C SER A 493 -11.47 -11.10 -9.15
N VAL A 494 -11.55 -10.79 -7.85
CA VAL A 494 -12.13 -11.66 -6.82
C VAL A 494 -13.55 -11.23 -6.47
N CYS A 495 -13.86 -9.95 -6.48
CA CYS A 495 -15.22 -9.42 -6.39
C CYS A 495 -15.26 -8.01 -7.01
N GLY A 496 -15.87 -7.90 -8.19
CA GLY A 496 -16.06 -6.64 -8.88
C GLY A 496 -17.31 -5.90 -8.42
N VAL A 497 -18.34 -6.63 -7.98
CA VAL A 497 -19.60 -6.09 -7.45
C VAL A 497 -20.29 -7.07 -6.51
N VAL A 498 -20.90 -6.54 -5.44
CA VAL A 498 -21.81 -7.32 -4.58
C VAL A 498 -23.20 -7.36 -5.22
N MET A 499 -23.59 -8.53 -5.73
CA MET A 499 -24.82 -8.72 -6.51
C MET A 499 -26.04 -9.04 -5.63
N SER A 500 -25.83 -9.85 -4.58
CA SER A 500 -26.87 -10.18 -3.60
C SER A 500 -26.65 -9.34 -2.34
N PRO A 501 -27.63 -8.55 -1.88
CA PRO A 501 -27.52 -7.86 -0.59
C PRO A 501 -27.53 -8.87 0.57
N GLY A 502 -26.84 -8.53 1.65
CA GLY A 502 -27.01 -9.24 2.91
C GLY A 502 -28.09 -8.60 3.77
N GLN A 503 -28.94 -9.43 4.37
CA GLN A 503 -29.98 -9.03 5.31
C GLN A 503 -30.15 -10.15 6.35
N SER A 504 -29.61 -9.98 7.57
CA SER A 504 -29.91 -10.92 8.66
C SER A 504 -30.82 -10.32 9.72
N SER A 505 -31.79 -11.13 10.15
CA SER A 505 -32.59 -10.92 11.35
C SER A 505 -32.05 -11.62 12.58
N ARG A 506 -30.95 -12.36 12.42
CA ARG A 506 -30.34 -13.15 13.48
C ARG A 506 -29.10 -12.44 14.00
N SER A 507 -28.84 -12.57 15.30
CA SER A 507 -27.70 -11.93 15.95
C SER A 507 -26.66 -12.96 16.37
N SER A 508 -25.39 -12.67 16.15
CA SER A 508 -24.25 -13.51 16.56
C SER A 508 -23.43 -12.83 17.65
N PRO A 509 -22.98 -13.54 18.70
CA PRO A 509 -22.08 -13.00 19.71
C PRO A 509 -20.64 -12.90 19.17
N VAL A 510 -20.07 -11.69 19.16
CA VAL A 510 -18.67 -11.40 18.84
C VAL A 510 -18.04 -10.62 19.98
N ASN A 511 -17.01 -11.18 20.61
CA ASN A 511 -16.26 -10.55 21.73
C ASN A 511 -17.16 -9.99 22.87
N GLY A 512 -18.22 -10.72 23.22
CA GLY A 512 -19.16 -10.32 24.28
C GLY A 512 -20.24 -9.33 23.85
N GLN A 513 -20.29 -8.95 22.57
CA GLN A 513 -21.29 -8.06 21.99
C GLN A 513 -22.13 -8.79 20.94
N MET A 514 -23.44 -8.55 20.90
CA MET A 514 -24.31 -9.10 19.86
C MET A 514 -24.27 -8.21 18.62
N ILE A 515 -24.05 -8.82 17.45
CA ILE A 515 -24.06 -8.13 16.15
C ILE A 515 -25.01 -8.81 15.16
N PHE A 516 -25.53 -8.06 14.21
CA PHE A 516 -26.40 -8.53 13.12
C PHE A 516 -25.59 -8.59 11.81
N PRO A 517 -25.26 -9.79 11.30
CA PRO A 517 -24.54 -9.92 10.03
C PRO A 517 -25.42 -9.45 8.87
N SER A 518 -24.85 -8.76 7.89
CA SER A 518 -25.61 -8.31 6.72
C SER A 518 -24.75 -8.12 5.49
N ALA A 519 -23.59 -8.78 5.42
CA ALA A 519 -22.75 -8.67 4.25
C ALA A 519 -23.38 -9.42 3.05
N GLY A 520 -23.28 -8.78 1.88
CA GLY A 520 -23.77 -9.37 0.64
C GLY A 520 -22.82 -10.39 0.04
N ALA A 521 -23.18 -10.91 -1.13
CA ALA A 521 -22.43 -11.95 -1.82
C ALA A 521 -21.97 -11.53 -3.22
N CYS A 522 -20.76 -11.96 -3.58
CA CYS A 522 -20.21 -11.87 -4.92
C CYS A 522 -20.49 -13.18 -5.66
N THR A 523 -21.64 -13.26 -6.34
CA THR A 523 -22.05 -14.48 -7.06
C THR A 523 -21.21 -14.75 -8.31
N ASP A 524 -21.41 -15.87 -8.99
CA ASP A 524 -20.71 -16.11 -10.26
C ASP A 524 -20.98 -14.99 -11.28
N GLY A 525 -19.96 -14.61 -12.05
CA GLY A 525 -19.99 -13.46 -12.97
C GLY A 525 -19.90 -12.06 -12.32
N SER A 526 -19.79 -11.97 -10.99
CA SER A 526 -19.62 -10.69 -10.29
C SER A 526 -18.17 -10.17 -10.27
N ALA A 527 -17.19 -11.01 -10.59
CA ALA A 527 -15.80 -10.59 -10.77
C ALA A 527 -15.67 -9.79 -12.07
N SER A 528 -14.78 -8.80 -12.08
CA SER A 528 -14.41 -8.15 -13.33
C SER A 528 -13.53 -9.09 -14.15
N SER A 529 -13.80 -9.17 -15.45
CA SER A 529 -12.93 -9.80 -16.45
C SER A 529 -12.21 -8.75 -17.31
N ASP A 530 -12.36 -7.46 -16.99
CA ASP A 530 -11.67 -6.39 -17.69
C ASP A 530 -10.24 -6.27 -17.16
N ALA A 531 -9.26 -6.59 -17.99
CA ALA A 531 -7.85 -6.50 -17.63
C ALA A 531 -7.44 -5.09 -17.19
N ALA A 532 -8.05 -4.03 -17.73
CA ALA A 532 -7.74 -2.65 -17.34
C ALA A 532 -8.31 -2.28 -15.96
N VAL A 533 -9.29 -3.05 -15.47
CA VAL A 533 -9.85 -2.92 -14.13
C VAL A 533 -9.06 -3.78 -13.14
N ASN A 534 -8.77 -5.03 -13.51
CA ASN A 534 -8.13 -6.01 -12.63
C ASN A 534 -6.66 -5.70 -12.33
N ASN A 535 -5.97 -5.06 -13.28
CA ASN A 535 -4.59 -4.61 -13.09
C ASN A 535 -4.62 -3.18 -12.57
N GLY A 536 -4.16 -2.98 -11.33
CA GLY A 536 -4.18 -1.67 -10.68
C GLY A 536 -3.08 -0.77 -11.25
N ALA A 537 -3.41 0.47 -11.60
CA ALA A 537 -2.43 1.54 -11.77
C ALA A 537 -2.94 2.81 -11.12
N MET A 538 -2.06 3.54 -10.45
CA MET A 538 -2.42 4.77 -9.75
C MET A 538 -1.32 5.81 -9.85
N SER A 539 -1.71 7.07 -10.03
CA SER A 539 -0.83 8.23 -9.96
C SER A 539 -1.19 9.07 -8.75
N PHE A 540 -0.18 9.53 -8.02
CA PHE A 540 -0.30 10.39 -6.86
C PHE A 540 0.36 11.74 -7.13
N GLN A 541 -0.39 12.81 -6.91
CA GLN A 541 0.11 14.16 -7.07
C GLN A 541 -0.54 15.11 -6.05
N GLY A 542 0.25 15.56 -5.07
CA GLY A 542 -0.23 16.45 -4.03
C GLY A 542 -1.37 15.83 -3.20
N GLY A 543 -2.51 16.53 -3.14
CA GLY A 543 -3.73 16.10 -2.44
C GLY A 543 -4.64 15.18 -3.23
N SER A 544 -4.20 14.63 -4.36
CA SER A 544 -5.04 13.87 -5.27
C SER A 544 -4.37 12.59 -5.73
N ALA A 545 -5.19 11.59 -6.02
CA ALA A 545 -4.79 10.38 -6.71
C ALA A 545 -5.74 10.08 -7.87
N THR A 546 -5.23 9.44 -8.91
CA THR A 546 -6.01 9.04 -10.08
C THR A 546 -5.74 7.57 -10.35
N LEU A 547 -6.78 6.75 -10.38
CA LEU A 547 -6.70 5.41 -10.94
C LEU A 547 -6.56 5.53 -12.45
N LEU A 548 -5.60 4.79 -13.00
CA LEU A 548 -5.30 4.78 -14.42
C LEU A 548 -5.61 3.40 -14.99
N ASN A 549 -6.00 3.36 -16.25
CA ASN A 549 -5.86 2.16 -17.06
C ASN A 549 -4.34 1.90 -17.24
N PRO A 550 -3.81 0.76 -16.79
CA PRO A 550 -2.37 0.49 -16.81
C PRO A 550 -1.78 0.45 -18.22
N PHE A 551 -2.58 0.09 -19.23
CA PHE A 551 -2.13 -0.11 -20.61
C PHE A 551 -2.16 1.19 -21.42
N THR A 552 -3.14 2.05 -21.17
CA THR A 552 -3.32 3.31 -21.93
C THR A 552 -2.93 4.57 -21.16
N SER A 553 -2.68 4.47 -19.85
CA SER A 553 -2.58 5.62 -18.92
C SER A 553 -3.82 6.52 -18.89
N ALA A 554 -4.94 6.11 -19.48
CA ALA A 554 -6.17 6.88 -19.43
C ALA A 554 -6.72 6.91 -18.00
N PRO A 555 -7.25 8.04 -17.52
CA PRO A 555 -7.75 8.15 -16.15
C PRO A 555 -9.12 7.45 -15.99
N SER A 556 -9.18 6.45 -15.12
CA SER A 556 -10.37 5.62 -14.85
C SER A 556 -11.23 6.13 -13.70
N SER A 557 -10.62 6.72 -12.67
CA SER A 557 -11.31 7.33 -11.52
C SER A 557 -10.38 8.32 -10.81
N ASP A 558 -10.96 9.30 -10.13
CA ASP A 558 -10.23 10.35 -9.42
C ASP A 558 -10.60 10.34 -7.95
N LEU A 559 -9.59 10.52 -7.10
CA LEU A 559 -9.67 10.41 -5.65
C LEU A 559 -9.12 11.68 -5.00
N ALA A 560 -9.85 12.19 -4.01
CA ALA A 560 -9.35 13.21 -3.08
C ALA A 560 -8.67 12.52 -1.90
N LEU A 561 -7.49 13.01 -1.52
CA LEU A 561 -6.72 12.51 -0.38
C LEU A 561 -6.70 13.55 0.73
N ASP A 562 -7.06 13.11 1.93
CA ASP A 562 -7.01 13.92 3.14
C ASP A 562 -5.94 13.39 4.10
N PHE A 563 -4.92 14.23 4.30
CA PHE A 563 -3.75 13.95 5.14
C PHE A 563 -3.91 14.49 6.57
N THR A 564 -5.11 14.95 6.97
CA THR A 564 -5.43 15.30 8.36
C THR A 564 -5.69 14.03 9.19
N GLN A 565 -4.67 13.18 9.24
CA GLN A 565 -4.78 11.83 9.81
C GLN A 565 -5.11 11.90 11.31
N ALA A 566 -6.29 11.40 11.71
CA ALA A 566 -6.60 11.18 13.13
C ALA A 566 -5.81 9.99 13.72
N ARG A 567 -5.39 9.06 12.85
CA ARG A 567 -4.55 7.90 13.16
C ARG A 567 -3.31 7.92 12.25
N PRO A 568 -2.08 7.95 12.78
CA PRO A 568 -0.87 7.95 11.98
C PRO A 568 -0.85 6.83 10.94
N GLY A 569 -0.50 7.17 9.70
CA GLY A 569 -0.33 6.20 8.61
C GLY A 569 -1.60 5.82 7.85
N LEU A 570 -2.77 6.37 8.20
CA LEU A 570 -4.02 6.24 7.43
C LEU A 570 -4.40 7.56 6.79
N VAL A 571 -4.30 7.64 5.45
CA VAL A 571 -4.80 8.77 4.66
C VAL A 571 -6.25 8.48 4.29
N SER A 572 -7.15 9.42 4.56
CA SER A 572 -8.56 9.27 4.16
C SER A 572 -8.70 9.52 2.67
N VAL A 573 -9.58 8.77 2.02
CA VAL A 573 -9.78 8.80 0.57
C VAL A 573 -11.26 9.00 0.27
N THR A 574 -11.58 9.88 -0.69
CA THR A 574 -12.94 10.04 -1.22
C THR A 574 -12.90 9.94 -2.74
N ALA A 575 -13.77 9.13 -3.33
CA ALA A 575 -13.90 9.02 -4.76
C ALA A 575 -14.66 10.23 -5.33
N ASN A 576 -14.00 11.02 -6.18
CA ASN A 576 -14.65 12.11 -6.91
C ASN A 576 -15.36 11.61 -8.17
N ARG A 577 -14.94 10.46 -8.69
CA ARG A 577 -15.52 9.82 -9.88
C ARG A 577 -15.64 8.31 -9.64
N SER A 578 -16.77 7.72 -10.05
CA SER A 578 -16.98 6.27 -9.98
C SER A 578 -15.92 5.51 -10.76
N PHE A 579 -15.46 4.38 -10.24
CA PHE A 579 -14.61 3.43 -10.96
C PHE A 579 -15.48 2.31 -11.52
N LEU A 580 -15.46 2.13 -12.84
CA LEU A 580 -16.38 1.26 -13.54
C LEU A 580 -15.65 0.04 -14.12
N SER A 581 -16.31 -1.10 -14.07
CA SER A 581 -16.01 -2.29 -14.88
C SER A 581 -17.11 -2.44 -15.92
N GLY A 582 -16.82 -2.06 -17.16
CA GLY A 582 -17.85 -1.84 -18.17
C GLY A 582 -18.87 -0.79 -17.69
N GLY A 583 -20.14 -1.19 -17.57
CA GLY A 583 -21.21 -0.32 -17.04
C GLY A 583 -21.41 -0.41 -15.51
N THR A 584 -20.72 -1.32 -14.83
CA THR A 584 -20.97 -1.63 -13.42
C THR A 584 -19.97 -0.90 -12.52
N PRO A 585 -20.41 -0.10 -11.54
CA PRO A 585 -19.49 0.56 -10.62
C PRO A 585 -18.88 -0.44 -9.64
N VAL A 586 -17.55 -0.54 -9.63
CA VAL A 586 -16.77 -1.21 -8.59
C VAL A 586 -16.89 -0.42 -7.29
N PHE A 587 -16.74 0.91 -7.38
CA PHE A 587 -17.14 1.89 -6.36
C PHE A 587 -17.66 3.16 -7.03
N LYS A 588 -18.42 3.96 -6.30
CA LYS A 588 -19.15 5.14 -6.80
C LYS A 588 -18.48 6.45 -6.39
N ALA A 589 -18.78 7.53 -7.12
CA ALA A 589 -18.47 8.87 -6.65
C ALA A 589 -19.16 9.13 -5.29
N GLY A 590 -18.43 9.71 -4.35
CA GLY A 590 -18.83 9.92 -2.96
C GLY A 590 -18.45 8.77 -2.03
N ASP A 591 -18.10 7.58 -2.54
CA ASP A 591 -17.61 6.48 -1.71
C ASP A 591 -16.29 6.87 -1.04
N THR A 592 -16.08 6.36 0.18
CA THR A 592 -14.91 6.69 1.01
C THR A 592 -14.06 5.46 1.28
N GLY A 593 -12.82 5.70 1.66
CA GLY A 593 -11.85 4.66 1.94
C GLY A 593 -10.66 5.18 2.71
N VAL A 594 -9.65 4.32 2.84
CA VAL A 594 -8.38 4.65 3.46
C VAL A 594 -7.21 4.13 2.64
N MET A 595 -6.07 4.77 2.83
CA MET A 595 -4.82 4.42 2.18
C MET A 595 -3.68 4.35 3.17
N VAL A 596 -2.76 3.41 2.91
CA VAL A 596 -1.50 3.23 3.62
C VAL A 596 -0.32 3.18 2.66
N LYS A 597 0.89 3.37 3.20
CA LYS A 597 2.15 3.29 2.47
C LYS A 597 3.20 2.52 3.27
N VAL A 598 3.94 1.63 2.61
CA VAL A 598 5.05 0.90 3.20
C VAL A 598 6.17 0.73 2.17
N GLY A 599 7.34 1.30 2.46
CA GLY A 599 8.44 1.36 1.49
C GLY A 599 8.00 1.93 0.14
N PRO A 600 8.19 1.22 -0.99
CA PRO A 600 7.67 1.60 -2.31
C PRO A 600 6.28 1.04 -2.63
N VAL A 601 5.61 0.35 -1.70
CA VAL A 601 4.26 -0.22 -1.90
C VAL A 601 3.19 0.68 -1.27
N TYR A 602 2.04 0.82 -1.91
CA TYR A 602 0.82 1.42 -1.34
C TYR A 602 -0.27 0.35 -1.18
N GLY A 603 -1.19 0.60 -0.24
CA GLY A 603 -2.46 -0.11 -0.16
C GLY A 603 -3.61 0.90 -0.14
N LEU A 604 -4.62 0.69 -0.97
CA LEU A 604 -5.87 1.46 -1.00
C LEU A 604 -7.02 0.51 -0.68
N LEU A 605 -7.87 0.88 0.27
CA LEU A 605 -9.09 0.15 0.58
C LEU A 605 -10.28 1.10 0.48
N MET A 606 -11.05 1.00 -0.60
CA MET A 606 -12.32 1.71 -0.77
C MET A 606 -13.46 0.87 -0.21
N ASN A 607 -14.47 1.53 0.36
CA ASN A 607 -15.63 0.85 0.95
C ASN A 607 -15.23 -0.16 2.04
N GLY A 608 -14.16 0.15 2.79
CA GLY A 608 -13.46 -0.77 3.68
C GLY A 608 -13.90 -0.79 5.13
N VAL A 609 -14.92 -0.03 5.52
CA VAL A 609 -15.35 0.02 6.92
C VAL A 609 -16.09 -1.27 7.27
N ASN A 610 -15.52 -2.04 8.20
CA ASN A 610 -16.21 -3.14 8.86
C ASN A 610 -17.36 -2.57 9.69
N GLN A 611 -18.51 -2.41 9.04
CA GLN A 611 -19.72 -1.91 9.67
C GLN A 611 -20.27 -2.99 10.60
N GLN A 612 -20.18 -2.73 11.90
CA GLN A 612 -20.81 -3.55 12.92
C GLN A 612 -22.24 -3.05 13.15
N PHE A 613 -23.22 -3.86 12.80
CA PHE A 613 -24.61 -3.57 13.11
C PHE A 613 -24.94 -4.15 14.49
N THR A 614 -25.14 -3.28 15.48
CA THR A 614 -25.41 -3.68 16.87
C THR A 614 -26.90 -3.70 17.21
N THR A 615 -27.71 -3.16 16.31
CA THR A 615 -29.17 -3.11 16.38
C THR A 615 -29.75 -3.73 15.10
N TYR A 616 -30.81 -4.51 15.22
CA TYR A 616 -31.53 -5.05 14.06
C TYR A 616 -32.29 -3.94 13.32
N ASP A 617 -31.94 -3.71 12.06
CA ASP A 617 -32.69 -2.84 11.15
C ASP A 617 -32.73 -3.48 9.75
N PRO A 618 -33.84 -4.13 9.36
CA PRO A 618 -33.93 -4.82 8.08
C PRO A 618 -33.96 -3.89 6.87
N VAL A 619 -34.16 -2.58 7.06
CA VAL A 619 -34.23 -1.59 5.98
C VAL A 619 -32.88 -0.92 5.79
N ASN A 620 -32.18 -0.58 6.88
CA ASN A 620 -30.93 0.17 6.84
C ASN A 620 -29.68 -0.70 7.05
N ASN A 621 -29.77 -1.89 7.65
CA ASN A 621 -28.66 -2.84 7.74
C ASN A 621 -28.58 -3.74 6.50
N VAL A 622 -28.69 -3.16 5.31
CA VAL A 622 -28.55 -3.89 4.05
C VAL A 622 -27.19 -3.54 3.46
N SER A 623 -26.21 -4.44 3.56
CA SER A 623 -24.90 -4.17 2.98
C SER A 623 -24.85 -4.59 1.52
N LYS A 624 -24.63 -3.61 0.64
CA LYS A 624 -24.09 -3.80 -0.71
C LYS A 624 -22.68 -3.23 -0.81
N VAL A 625 -21.97 -3.19 0.32
CA VAL A 625 -20.63 -2.63 0.37
C VAL A 625 -19.70 -3.59 -0.35
N ASN A 626 -19.14 -3.13 -1.47
CA ASN A 626 -18.15 -3.85 -2.23
C ASN A 626 -16.76 -3.37 -1.81
N PRO A 627 -16.07 -4.05 -0.87
CA PRO A 627 -14.75 -3.62 -0.46
C PRO A 627 -13.76 -3.83 -1.61
N PHE A 628 -13.09 -2.75 -2.01
CA PHE A 628 -12.11 -2.75 -3.08
C PHE A 628 -10.72 -2.49 -2.50
N LEU A 629 -9.90 -3.54 -2.46
CA LEU A 629 -8.50 -3.45 -2.07
C LEU A 629 -7.63 -3.37 -3.32
N SER A 630 -6.77 -2.37 -3.40
CA SER A 630 -5.72 -2.25 -4.42
C SER A 630 -4.36 -2.16 -3.75
N ILE A 631 -3.40 -2.95 -4.24
CA ILE A 631 -2.01 -2.94 -3.79
C ILE A 631 -1.14 -2.74 -5.01
N GLY A 632 -0.25 -1.75 -4.96
CA GLY A 632 0.70 -1.51 -6.04
C GLY A 632 2.04 -1.01 -5.53
N PHE A 633 3.08 -1.22 -6.33
CA PHE A 633 4.43 -0.75 -6.04
C PHE A 633 4.81 0.39 -6.97
N PHE A 634 5.75 1.19 -6.50
CA PHE A 634 6.28 2.35 -7.20
C PHE A 634 6.88 1.92 -8.54
N ALA A 635 6.41 2.55 -9.61
CA ALA A 635 6.89 2.38 -10.95
C ALA A 635 7.68 3.63 -11.40
N GLU A 636 7.13 4.84 -11.30
CA GLU A 636 7.75 6.04 -11.92
C GLU A 636 7.57 7.35 -11.15
#